data_AF-A0A9P3PM95-F1
#
_entry.id   AF-A0A9P3PM95-F1
#
_cell.length_a   1.000
_cell.length_b   1.000
_cell.length_c   1.000
_cell.angle_alpha   90.00
_cell.angle_beta   90.00
_cell.angle_gamma   90.00
#
_symmetry.space_group_name_H-M   'P 1'
#
loop_
_entity.id
_entity.type
_entity.pdbx_description
1 polymer ?
#
loop_
_entity_poly.entity_id
_entity_poly.type
_entity_poly.pdbx_seq_one_letter_code
_entity_poly.pdbx_strand_id
1 'polypeptide(L)'
;MDSETPAGSPVPHPSLSRDLQSEASVPALLHSLHELRNSVLSLAANKEHIFSGSQSQDISVWDKKTFTLKRTLQGHTGSVLALEIAKERDWLFSSSGDSTVRVWSTVELTPIYVLVPYLETGAGDLFSLSWSPTLQTVYVGCQNTSLQWYDFGEQVASASSSAASSPHTQPSSFTELTTSVSGTSTPSTITRKVHKFFDSYPQYERKPADIYARNPTGGTNSPDPDNVCAPPLHGYLSIPAVNVIDSAHYGYIYCMAILDTKDSVQIATGSGDEAVKVWNCTERGPVFVHEFECSHGAVLALVARGETIYAGCQNGYVKVLDLETKTLVRTIIVQESVDILAMSMLDSDLYTCSADGFVKRWSASFDCTASWKAHDGIILSSVISRGGLAQESGFRLITGGNDNYIKIWEIAPPKPRKDTSPFGQVPAVDGVLPNMDDQPLIDTLTYALSKFVSIPSVSSSPAHTEDCRQAAIWLKKCLGQLGAHTSLLPTGEGKNPLVLGTFQGTNNGRPKPRVLFYGHYDVIPAPAEGWDSDPFILTGRNGYLYGRGVTDDKGPIIAVACAAAELLSRRALGLDLVFLIEGEEECGSAGFARTVKKYKAKIGDIDAILVSNSTWIEEDKPCITYGLRGVVHCALEISSDRPDVHSGVEGGAVMEPMLDMVRLLAALTDSQRRVLIPGFYDDVRPQTEEEKELYKLLSVVTQQPAASLSSRWREPSLTLHNLEISGPKNATVIPALVRSQVSVRIVPDQDLDTIVKALCAHLDTSFESLQSPNKLKIKVEHTADWWLGKLDDPWFKSLESAVQDVWGVAPLRIREGGSIPSVPYLEKEFGCHALHLPMGQSSDRAHLPNERISLENLHKGKVVVEHFLMDIAEKCVPNPRH
;
A
#
# COMPACT_ATOMS: atom_id res chain seq x y z
N MET A 1 -35.07 -15.03 -36.79
CA MET A 1 -34.71 -13.71 -37.39
C MET A 1 -34.40 -12.87 -36.19
N ASP A 2 -33.20 -13.08 -35.66
CA ASP A 2 -32.81 -12.69 -34.32
C ASP A 2 -31.83 -11.55 -34.48
N SER A 3 -32.28 -10.34 -34.16
CA SER A 3 -31.48 -9.14 -34.11
C SER A 3 -31.24 -8.79 -32.64
N GLU A 4 -30.16 -9.32 -32.08
CA GLU A 4 -29.62 -8.91 -30.79
C GLU A 4 -29.07 -7.48 -30.90
N THR A 5 -29.73 -6.54 -30.24
CA THR A 5 -29.16 -5.23 -29.88
C THR A 5 -28.47 -5.31 -28.52
N PRO A 6 -27.39 -4.55 -28.31
CA PRO A 6 -26.29 -4.91 -27.42
C PRO A 6 -26.61 -4.73 -25.95
N ALA A 7 -26.17 -5.70 -25.15
CA ALA A 7 -26.20 -5.67 -23.69
C ALA A 7 -25.49 -4.40 -23.17
N GLY A 8 -26.17 -3.69 -22.28
CA GLY A 8 -25.62 -2.56 -21.54
C GLY A 8 -24.33 -2.94 -20.83
N SER A 9 -23.36 -2.02 -20.90
CA SER A 9 -22.05 -2.12 -20.28
C SER A 9 -22.11 -2.64 -18.85
N PRO A 10 -21.34 -3.68 -18.49
CA PRO A 10 -21.22 -4.10 -17.10
C PRO A 10 -20.56 -2.98 -16.29
N VAL A 11 -20.98 -2.87 -15.03
CA VAL A 11 -20.30 -2.05 -14.00
C VAL A 11 -18.79 -2.27 -14.12
N PRO A 12 -17.96 -1.22 -14.22
CA PRO A 12 -16.53 -1.41 -14.42
C PRO A 12 -15.93 -2.15 -13.23
N HIS A 13 -15.26 -3.26 -13.54
CA HIS A 13 -14.44 -4.03 -12.63
C HIS A 13 -13.42 -3.10 -11.93
N PRO A 14 -13.04 -3.31 -10.65
CA PRO A 14 -12.15 -2.42 -9.87
C PRO A 14 -10.69 -2.31 -10.39
N SER A 15 -10.42 -2.72 -11.63
CA SER A 15 -9.11 -2.88 -12.25
C SER A 15 -8.82 -1.87 -13.37
N LEU A 16 -9.47 -0.71 -13.40
CA LEU A 16 -9.16 0.31 -14.39
C LEU A 16 -7.89 1.09 -13.98
N SER A 17 -6.73 0.54 -14.34
CA SER A 17 -5.55 1.35 -14.66
C SER A 17 -5.98 2.45 -15.62
N ARG A 18 -5.80 3.72 -15.22
CA ARG A 18 -6.21 4.85 -16.06
C ARG A 18 -5.26 4.95 -17.26
N ASP A 19 -5.85 5.09 -18.44
CA ASP A 19 -5.11 5.36 -19.68
C ASP A 19 -4.29 6.66 -19.57
N LEU A 20 -3.25 6.77 -20.40
CA LEU A 20 -2.26 7.87 -20.41
C LEU A 20 -2.92 9.24 -20.19
N GLN A 21 -2.65 9.87 -19.04
CA GLN A 21 -3.23 11.18 -18.71
C GLN A 21 -2.56 12.36 -19.44
N SER A 22 -1.48 12.14 -20.18
CA SER A 22 -0.93 13.11 -21.15
C SER A 22 0.15 12.43 -22.00
N GLU A 23 0.49 13.01 -23.15
CA GLU A 23 1.75 12.73 -23.89
C GLU A 23 2.98 13.22 -23.10
N ALA A 24 3.10 12.83 -21.82
CA ALA A 24 4.25 13.16 -21.00
C ALA A 24 5.49 12.48 -21.59
N SER A 25 6.40 13.32 -22.09
CA SER A 25 7.68 13.03 -22.74
C SER A 25 8.16 11.57 -22.64
N VAL A 26 8.03 10.85 -23.76
CA VAL A 26 8.78 9.61 -23.99
C VAL A 26 10.24 9.84 -23.59
N PRO A 27 10.82 9.02 -22.71
CA PRO A 27 12.24 9.12 -22.34
C PRO A 27 13.14 9.23 -23.57
N ALA A 28 14.13 10.12 -23.51
CA ALA A 28 15.06 10.28 -24.62
C ALA A 28 15.94 9.03 -24.74
N LEU A 29 16.01 8.45 -25.95
CA LEU A 29 16.98 7.39 -26.26
C LEU A 29 18.37 8.01 -26.36
N LEU A 30 19.23 7.74 -25.36
CA LEU A 30 20.61 8.22 -25.31
C LEU A 30 21.50 7.44 -26.27
N HIS A 31 21.37 6.11 -26.27
CA HIS A 31 22.25 5.25 -27.06
C HIS A 31 21.64 3.87 -27.30
N SER A 32 22.10 3.20 -28.35
CA SER A 32 21.79 1.81 -28.67
C SER A 32 23.08 1.05 -28.89
N LEU A 33 23.32 0.03 -28.06
CA LEU A 33 24.42 -0.92 -28.23
C LEU A 33 23.89 -2.14 -28.99
N HIS A 34 24.72 -2.71 -29.84
CA HIS A 34 24.36 -3.87 -30.64
C HIS A 34 25.19 -5.09 -30.22
N GLU A 35 24.52 -6.10 -29.68
CA GLU A 35 25.08 -7.42 -29.42
C GLU A 35 25.14 -8.19 -30.76
N LEU A 36 26.24 -8.87 -31.07
CA LEU A 36 26.44 -9.49 -32.39
C LEU A 36 25.47 -10.66 -32.65
N ARG A 37 24.27 -10.36 -33.18
CA ARG A 37 23.21 -11.33 -33.59
C ARG A 37 22.72 -12.30 -32.49
N ASN A 38 22.84 -11.93 -31.21
CA ASN A 38 22.34 -12.73 -30.10
C ASN A 38 21.37 -11.92 -29.24
N SER A 39 20.32 -12.60 -28.74
CA SER A 39 19.38 -12.02 -27.78
C SER A 39 20.11 -11.62 -26.49
N VAL A 40 19.77 -10.44 -25.97
CA VAL A 40 20.24 -9.96 -24.66
C VAL A 40 19.28 -10.50 -23.60
N LEU A 41 19.72 -11.49 -22.83
CA LEU A 41 18.86 -12.22 -21.89
C LEU A 41 18.90 -11.61 -20.48
N SER A 42 20.04 -11.04 -20.09
CA SER A 42 20.25 -10.49 -18.76
C SER A 42 21.11 -9.25 -18.80
N LEU A 43 20.85 -8.32 -17.88
CA LEU A 43 21.58 -7.07 -17.73
C LEU A 43 21.97 -6.86 -16.29
N ALA A 44 23.14 -6.26 -16.09
CA ALA A 44 23.57 -5.70 -14.82
C ALA A 44 24.37 -4.42 -15.07
N ALA A 45 24.41 -3.52 -14.09
CA ALA A 45 25.18 -2.29 -14.22
C ALA A 45 25.78 -1.87 -12.88
N ASN A 46 27.06 -1.49 -12.91
CA ASN A 46 27.74 -0.86 -11.78
C ASN A 46 27.98 0.64 -12.07
N LYS A 47 28.93 1.26 -11.36
CA LYS A 47 29.27 2.68 -11.58
C LYS A 47 29.90 2.93 -12.96
N GLU A 48 30.71 2.00 -13.46
CA GLU A 48 31.57 2.19 -14.64
C GLU A 48 31.10 1.44 -15.89
N HIS A 49 30.47 0.28 -15.73
CA HIS A 49 30.18 -0.66 -16.82
C HIS A 49 28.71 -1.10 -16.84
N ILE A 50 28.24 -1.42 -18.05
CA ILE A 50 27.03 -2.19 -18.32
C ILE A 50 27.50 -3.59 -18.71
N PHE A 51 26.90 -4.62 -18.12
CA PHE A 51 27.15 -6.02 -18.42
C PHE A 51 25.91 -6.58 -19.12
N SER A 52 26.09 -7.23 -20.26
CA SER A 52 25.02 -7.94 -20.95
C SER A 52 25.35 -9.42 -21.10
N GLY A 53 24.46 -10.27 -20.59
CA GLY A 53 24.49 -11.70 -20.77
C GLY A 53 23.73 -12.09 -22.02
N SER A 54 24.39 -12.83 -22.91
CA SER A 54 23.85 -13.18 -24.22
C SER A 54 23.46 -14.66 -24.32
N GLN A 55 22.66 -14.97 -25.34
CA GLN A 55 22.40 -16.36 -25.75
C GLN A 55 23.67 -17.09 -26.24
N SER A 56 24.73 -16.35 -26.60
CA SER A 56 26.00 -16.88 -27.11
C SER A 56 27.04 -17.19 -26.03
N GLN A 57 26.62 -17.42 -24.78
CA GLN A 57 27.50 -17.84 -23.67
C GLN A 57 28.45 -16.75 -23.13
N ASP A 58 28.65 -15.69 -23.90
CA ASP A 58 29.53 -14.58 -23.55
C ASP A 58 28.81 -13.49 -22.74
N ILE A 59 29.58 -12.78 -21.91
CA ILE A 59 29.15 -11.55 -21.24
C ILE A 59 29.91 -10.37 -21.85
N SER A 60 29.18 -9.44 -22.47
CA SER A 60 29.77 -8.22 -23.02
C SER A 60 29.83 -7.13 -21.96
N VAL A 61 31.00 -6.49 -21.83
CA VAL A 61 31.26 -5.41 -20.86
C VAL A 61 31.39 -4.10 -21.62
N TRP A 62 30.45 -3.20 -21.42
CA TRP A 62 30.36 -1.91 -22.10
C TRP A 62 30.74 -0.79 -21.14
N ASP A 63 31.55 0.15 -21.60
CA ASP A 63 31.88 1.34 -20.82
C ASP A 63 30.67 2.30 -20.76
N LYS A 64 30.27 2.74 -19.56
CA LYS A 64 29.10 3.64 -19.38
C LYS A 64 29.32 5.08 -19.84
N LYS A 65 30.57 5.49 -20.04
CA LYS A 65 30.94 6.84 -20.49
C LYS A 65 31.05 6.90 -22.01
N THR A 66 31.76 5.95 -22.61
CA THR A 66 32.01 5.94 -24.07
C THR A 66 31.02 5.09 -24.85
N PHE A 67 30.25 4.21 -24.17
CA PHE A 67 29.37 3.23 -24.79
C PHE A 67 30.09 2.27 -25.77
N THR A 68 31.39 2.08 -25.57
CA THR A 68 32.19 1.15 -26.36
C THR A 68 32.34 -0.18 -25.63
N LEU A 69 32.37 -1.28 -26.39
CA LEU A 69 32.71 -2.60 -25.86
C LEU A 69 34.15 -2.57 -25.30
N LYS A 70 34.29 -2.77 -23.99
CA LYS A 70 35.57 -2.77 -23.29
C LYS A 70 36.19 -4.16 -23.26
N ARG A 71 35.38 -5.18 -23.00
CA ARG A 71 35.83 -6.58 -22.91
C ARG A 71 34.66 -7.54 -23.13
N THR A 72 34.97 -8.75 -23.56
CA THR A 72 34.05 -9.89 -23.55
C THR A 72 34.57 -10.92 -22.54
N LEU A 73 33.74 -11.26 -21.55
CA LEU A 73 34.06 -12.29 -20.57
C LEU A 73 33.61 -13.64 -21.13
N GLN A 74 34.56 -14.56 -21.29
CA GLN A 74 34.32 -15.88 -21.82
C GLN A 74 34.52 -16.93 -20.73
N GLY A 75 33.65 -17.93 -20.69
CA GLY A 75 33.79 -19.05 -19.76
C GLY A 75 32.56 -19.94 -19.65
N HIS A 76 31.36 -19.39 -19.77
CA HIS A 76 30.16 -20.22 -19.84
C HIS A 76 30.12 -21.04 -21.13
N THR A 77 29.44 -22.18 -21.07
CA THR A 77 29.20 -23.06 -22.23
C THR A 77 27.72 -23.13 -22.62
N GLY A 78 26.88 -22.30 -22.00
CA GLY A 78 25.44 -22.15 -22.22
C GLY A 78 25.02 -20.69 -22.14
N SER A 79 23.77 -20.38 -22.49
CA SER A 79 23.22 -19.01 -22.44
C SER A 79 23.37 -18.39 -21.06
N VAL A 80 23.72 -17.10 -20.98
CA VAL A 80 23.82 -16.37 -19.70
C VAL A 80 22.45 -15.83 -19.31
N LEU A 81 21.80 -16.44 -18.33
CA LEU A 81 20.38 -16.26 -18.02
C LEU A 81 20.11 -15.18 -16.97
N ALA A 82 21.00 -14.98 -16.01
CA ALA A 82 20.90 -13.90 -15.04
C ALA A 82 22.28 -13.31 -14.72
N LEU A 83 22.29 -12.02 -14.39
CA LEU A 83 23.44 -11.28 -13.91
C LEU A 83 23.07 -10.55 -12.63
N GLU A 84 23.93 -10.60 -11.62
CA GLU A 84 23.70 -9.93 -10.33
C GLU A 84 25.00 -9.30 -9.81
N ILE A 85 24.94 -8.08 -9.27
CA ILE A 85 26.12 -7.32 -8.82
C ILE A 85 26.21 -7.33 -7.30
N ALA A 86 27.33 -7.78 -6.76
CA ALA A 86 27.74 -7.53 -5.37
C ALA A 86 28.67 -6.31 -5.32
N LYS A 87 28.07 -5.14 -5.10
CA LYS A 87 28.74 -3.83 -5.20
C LYS A 87 29.87 -3.66 -4.18
N GLU A 88 29.72 -4.24 -3.00
CA GLU A 88 30.67 -4.14 -1.90
C GLU A 88 31.91 -5.03 -2.07
N ARG A 89 31.81 -6.05 -2.94
CA ARG A 89 32.93 -6.93 -3.29
C ARG A 89 33.53 -6.63 -4.66
N ASP A 90 32.95 -5.68 -5.39
CA ASP A 90 33.23 -5.45 -6.81
C ASP A 90 33.07 -6.73 -7.65
N TRP A 91 32.07 -7.57 -7.33
CA TRP A 91 31.81 -8.82 -8.03
C TRP A 91 30.58 -8.75 -8.94
N LEU A 92 30.64 -9.53 -10.02
CA LEU A 92 29.51 -9.88 -10.88
C LEU A 92 29.28 -11.38 -10.78
N PHE A 93 28.06 -11.79 -10.44
CA PHE A 93 27.60 -13.15 -10.57
C PHE A 93 26.90 -13.33 -11.93
N SER A 94 27.15 -14.46 -12.58
CA SER A 94 26.44 -14.85 -13.81
C SER A 94 25.98 -16.29 -13.72
N SER A 95 24.70 -16.54 -13.98
CA SER A 95 24.12 -17.89 -14.06
C SER A 95 23.90 -18.28 -15.52
N SER A 96 23.96 -19.58 -15.80
CA SER A 96 23.93 -20.08 -17.18
C SER A 96 23.13 -21.37 -17.35
N GLY A 97 22.71 -21.62 -18.59
CA GLY A 97 22.19 -22.92 -19.04
C GLY A 97 23.22 -24.06 -19.06
N ASP A 98 24.48 -23.78 -18.72
CA ASP A 98 25.49 -24.81 -18.45
C ASP A 98 25.44 -25.36 -17.00
N SER A 99 24.42 -24.98 -16.24
CA SER A 99 24.24 -25.36 -14.83
C SER A 99 25.36 -24.88 -13.90
N THR A 100 26.04 -23.77 -14.21
CA THR A 100 27.05 -23.15 -13.32
C THR A 100 26.75 -21.68 -13.04
N VAL A 101 27.24 -21.21 -11.88
CA VAL A 101 27.33 -19.79 -11.57
C VAL A 101 28.80 -19.38 -11.61
N ARG A 102 29.13 -18.28 -12.29
CA ARG A 102 30.50 -17.74 -12.32
C ARG A 102 30.55 -16.41 -11.58
N VAL A 103 31.68 -16.19 -10.91
CA VAL A 103 31.97 -14.94 -10.19
C VAL A 103 33.10 -14.24 -10.91
N TRP A 104 32.90 -12.97 -11.25
CA TRP A 104 33.87 -12.16 -12.00
C TRP A 104 34.25 -10.91 -11.20
N SER A 105 35.52 -10.50 -11.30
CA SER A 105 35.95 -9.19 -10.82
C SER A 105 35.42 -8.11 -11.76
N THR A 106 34.67 -7.14 -11.24
CA THR A 106 34.18 -6.00 -12.04
C THR A 106 35.25 -4.93 -12.27
N VAL A 107 36.37 -5.00 -11.54
CA VAL A 107 37.53 -4.10 -11.70
C VAL A 107 38.50 -4.66 -12.73
N GLU A 108 38.94 -5.90 -12.53
CA GLU A 108 39.93 -6.56 -13.39
C GLU A 108 39.31 -7.22 -14.63
N LEU A 109 38.00 -7.45 -14.60
CA LEU A 109 37.24 -8.13 -15.64
C LEU A 109 37.77 -9.56 -15.90
N THR A 110 38.11 -10.25 -14.82
CA THR A 110 38.69 -11.61 -14.78
C THR A 110 37.77 -12.56 -14.00
N PRO A 111 37.75 -13.86 -14.33
CA PRO A 111 37.03 -14.86 -13.55
C PRO A 111 37.70 -15.06 -12.19
N ILE A 112 36.90 -15.15 -11.13
CA ILE A 112 37.34 -15.42 -9.76
C ILE A 112 37.00 -16.88 -9.40
N TYR A 113 35.71 -17.21 -9.37
CA TYR A 113 35.22 -18.53 -8.96
C TYR A 113 34.26 -19.12 -9.99
N VAL A 114 34.19 -20.45 -10.01
CA VAL A 114 33.09 -21.20 -10.61
C VAL A 114 32.35 -21.92 -9.49
N LEU A 115 31.10 -21.55 -9.25
CA LEU A 115 30.21 -22.17 -8.30
C LEU A 115 29.35 -23.22 -9.01
N VAL A 116 29.44 -24.46 -8.55
CA VAL A 116 28.71 -25.61 -9.08
C VAL A 116 27.53 -25.92 -8.15
N PRO A 117 26.27 -25.84 -8.62
CA PRO A 117 25.09 -26.29 -7.88
C PRO A 117 25.18 -27.76 -7.47
N TYR A 118 24.41 -28.14 -6.46
CA TYR A 118 24.39 -29.51 -5.98
C TYR A 118 23.82 -30.48 -7.03
N LEU A 119 24.45 -31.66 -7.17
CA LEU A 119 24.35 -32.52 -8.36
C LEU A 119 23.46 -33.76 -8.23
N GLU A 120 22.89 -34.10 -7.06
CA GLU A 120 22.07 -35.33 -6.95
C GLU A 120 20.83 -35.32 -7.86
N THR A 121 20.29 -34.14 -8.17
CA THR A 121 19.07 -33.99 -9.00
C THR A 121 19.27 -33.25 -10.32
N GLY A 122 20.48 -32.76 -10.62
CA GLY A 122 20.78 -31.94 -11.80
C GLY A 122 20.01 -30.61 -11.83
N ALA A 123 20.67 -29.48 -11.56
CA ALA A 123 20.01 -28.18 -11.43
C ALA A 123 19.34 -27.65 -12.73
N GLY A 124 19.82 -28.10 -13.90
CA GLY A 124 19.32 -27.63 -15.20
C GLY A 124 19.71 -26.18 -15.49
N ASP A 125 18.86 -25.46 -16.21
CA ASP A 125 19.03 -24.03 -16.45
C ASP A 125 18.90 -23.23 -15.13
N LEU A 126 19.79 -22.27 -14.89
CA LEU A 126 19.79 -21.42 -13.68
C LEU A 126 19.20 -20.04 -14.01
N PHE A 127 17.90 -19.85 -13.74
CA PHE A 127 17.13 -18.72 -14.27
C PHE A 127 17.28 -17.41 -13.48
N SER A 128 17.54 -17.49 -12.18
CA SER A 128 17.56 -16.30 -11.33
C SER A 128 18.67 -16.33 -10.29
N LEU A 129 19.17 -15.14 -9.97
CA LEU A 129 20.18 -14.89 -8.96
C LEU A 129 19.73 -13.76 -8.03
N SER A 130 20.14 -13.82 -6.77
CA SER A 130 19.94 -12.73 -5.81
C SER A 130 21.08 -12.72 -4.79
N TRP A 131 21.67 -11.55 -4.55
CA TRP A 131 22.80 -11.39 -3.63
C TRP A 131 22.37 -10.69 -2.34
N SER A 132 22.72 -11.27 -1.19
CA SER A 132 22.59 -10.61 0.11
C SER A 132 23.92 -10.01 0.56
N PRO A 133 24.05 -8.66 0.60
CA PRO A 133 25.23 -8.04 1.18
C PRO A 133 25.26 -8.25 2.71
N THR A 134 24.12 -8.36 3.38
CA THR A 134 24.08 -8.58 4.83
C THR A 134 24.55 -9.98 5.22
N LEU A 135 24.10 -11.03 4.52
CA LEU A 135 24.50 -12.42 4.79
C LEU A 135 25.70 -12.88 3.96
N GLN A 136 26.22 -12.04 3.06
CA GLN A 136 27.31 -12.39 2.12
C GLN A 136 27.04 -13.70 1.35
N THR A 137 25.76 -13.91 0.99
CA THR A 137 25.24 -15.16 0.44
C THR A 137 24.58 -14.91 -0.92
N VAL A 138 24.86 -15.78 -1.90
CA VAL A 138 24.15 -15.81 -3.19
C VAL A 138 23.07 -16.88 -3.19
N TYR A 139 21.89 -16.54 -3.67
CA TYR A 139 20.76 -17.44 -3.89
C TYR A 139 20.58 -17.72 -5.38
N VAL A 140 20.22 -18.96 -5.72
CA VAL A 140 20.11 -19.45 -7.09
C VAL A 140 18.77 -20.15 -7.28
N GLY A 141 17.98 -19.69 -8.26
CA GLY A 141 16.73 -20.31 -8.66
C GLY A 141 16.93 -21.24 -9.86
N CYS A 142 16.55 -22.51 -9.71
CA CYS A 142 16.90 -23.57 -10.66
C CYS A 142 15.69 -24.06 -11.48
N GLN A 143 15.96 -24.64 -12.66
CA GLN A 143 14.96 -25.31 -13.50
C GLN A 143 14.38 -26.56 -12.84
N ASN A 144 15.16 -27.27 -12.03
CA ASN A 144 14.67 -28.43 -11.28
C ASN A 144 13.78 -28.06 -10.07
N THR A 145 13.30 -26.81 -9.99
CA THR A 145 12.43 -26.25 -8.93
C THR A 145 13.10 -26.07 -7.57
N SER A 146 14.41 -26.32 -7.46
CA SER A 146 15.16 -26.12 -6.23
C SER A 146 15.58 -24.65 -6.03
N LEU A 147 15.60 -24.24 -4.76
CA LEU A 147 16.27 -23.01 -4.32
C LEU A 147 17.58 -23.40 -3.64
N GLN A 148 18.70 -22.91 -4.16
CA GLN A 148 20.04 -23.23 -3.66
C GLN A 148 20.80 -21.98 -3.22
N TRP A 149 21.76 -22.11 -2.31
CA TRP A 149 22.56 -20.96 -1.85
C TRP A 149 24.00 -21.28 -1.47
N TYR A 150 24.87 -20.28 -1.57
CA TYR A 150 26.26 -20.38 -1.13
C TYR A 150 26.66 -19.15 -0.32
N ASP A 151 27.20 -19.40 0.87
CA ASP A 151 27.68 -18.37 1.80
C ASP A 151 29.19 -18.12 1.60
N PHE A 152 29.57 -16.87 1.36
CA PHE A 152 30.96 -16.43 1.22
C PHE A 152 31.53 -15.76 2.49
N GLY A 153 30.80 -15.77 3.61
CA GLY A 153 31.22 -15.24 4.91
C GLY A 153 32.24 -16.12 5.62
N GLU A 154 32.12 -17.46 5.53
CA GLU A 154 32.99 -18.40 6.26
C GLU A 154 34.47 -18.36 5.82
N GLN A 155 34.79 -17.91 4.60
CA GLN A 155 36.18 -17.83 4.11
C GLN A 155 37.00 -16.69 4.73
N VAL A 156 36.39 -15.76 5.47
CA VAL A 156 37.13 -14.68 6.17
C VAL A 156 37.73 -15.17 7.50
N ALA A 157 37.21 -16.25 8.09
CA ALA A 157 37.70 -16.78 9.38
C ALA A 157 38.89 -17.75 9.25
N SER A 158 39.08 -18.40 8.09
CA SER A 158 40.10 -19.44 7.92
C SER A 158 41.45 -18.95 7.38
N ALA A 159 41.57 -17.67 7.00
CA ALA A 159 42.82 -17.08 6.53
C ALA A 159 43.77 -16.64 7.67
N SER A 160 43.35 -16.70 8.94
CA SER A 160 44.19 -16.32 10.10
C SER A 160 44.73 -17.48 10.93
N SER A 161 44.53 -18.75 10.54
CA SER A 161 45.03 -19.88 11.34
C SER A 161 45.22 -21.16 10.51
N SER A 162 46.41 -21.33 9.90
CA SER A 162 47.09 -22.64 9.82
C SER A 162 48.40 -22.57 9.01
N ALA A 163 49.44 -22.07 9.66
CA ALA A 163 50.79 -22.57 9.41
C ALA A 163 51.10 -23.61 10.49
N ALA A 164 50.89 -24.91 10.21
CA ALA A 164 51.62 -26.02 10.84
C ALA A 164 51.16 -27.40 10.32
N SER A 165 52.12 -28.10 9.68
CA SER A 165 52.38 -29.56 9.72
C SER A 165 51.27 -30.59 9.42
N SER A 166 51.47 -31.32 8.33
CA SER A 166 51.02 -32.72 8.10
C SER A 166 51.67 -33.70 9.11
N PRO A 167 51.29 -35.01 9.23
CA PRO A 167 51.32 -35.98 8.12
C PRO A 167 50.23 -37.09 8.07
N HIS A 168 50.01 -37.57 6.84
CA HIS A 168 49.69 -38.94 6.37
C HIS A 168 48.94 -39.94 7.26
N THR A 169 47.81 -40.48 6.76
CA THR A 169 47.59 -41.94 6.63
C THR A 169 46.48 -42.27 5.60
N GLN A 170 46.79 -43.18 4.67
CA GLN A 170 45.85 -43.93 3.80
C GLN A 170 45.16 -45.05 4.60
N PRO A 171 43.98 -45.59 4.20
CA PRO A 171 44.01 -46.86 3.43
C PRO A 171 42.81 -47.20 2.48
N SER A 172 43.17 -47.93 1.41
CA SER A 172 42.60 -49.20 0.87
C SER A 172 41.15 -49.38 0.36
N SER A 173 41.07 -49.60 -0.97
CA SER A 173 40.43 -50.68 -1.78
C SER A 173 39.42 -51.72 -1.22
N PHE A 174 38.58 -52.21 -2.19
CA PHE A 174 37.65 -53.36 -2.27
C PHE A 174 36.17 -53.01 -2.03
N THR A 175 35.16 -53.43 -2.82
CA THR A 175 35.01 -54.59 -3.73
C THR A 175 33.85 -54.35 -4.71
N GLU A 176 33.92 -54.99 -5.88
CA GLU A 176 32.88 -55.11 -6.91
C GLU A 176 31.61 -55.82 -6.43
N LEU A 177 30.44 -55.39 -6.94
CA LEU A 177 29.33 -56.31 -7.18
C LEU A 177 28.54 -55.88 -8.42
N THR A 178 28.16 -56.91 -9.16
CA THR A 178 27.87 -56.97 -10.59
C THR A 178 26.40 -56.70 -10.94
N THR A 179 26.22 -55.95 -12.04
CA THR A 179 25.22 -56.12 -13.13
C THR A 179 23.74 -56.37 -12.81
N SER A 180 22.89 -55.41 -13.18
CA SER A 180 21.72 -55.70 -14.02
C SER A 180 21.38 -54.52 -14.94
N VAL A 181 20.91 -54.87 -16.12
CA VAL A 181 20.95 -54.13 -17.39
C VAL A 181 19.68 -53.29 -17.59
N SER A 182 19.81 -52.03 -18.01
CA SER A 182 18.97 -51.48 -19.07
C SER A 182 19.70 -50.32 -19.75
N GLY A 183 19.86 -50.44 -21.07
CA GLY A 183 20.83 -49.67 -21.84
C GLY A 183 20.33 -48.31 -22.29
N THR A 184 21.28 -47.41 -22.54
CA THR A 184 21.48 -46.81 -23.87
C THR A 184 22.84 -46.13 -23.91
N SER A 185 23.67 -46.58 -24.85
CA SER A 185 24.94 -45.96 -25.22
C SER A 185 24.70 -44.75 -26.13
N THR A 186 25.23 -43.60 -25.71
CA THR A 186 25.90 -42.48 -26.42
C THR A 186 25.76 -42.34 -27.96
N PRO A 187 25.63 -41.09 -28.51
CA PRO A 187 26.83 -40.26 -28.64
C PRO A 187 26.68 -38.73 -28.43
N SER A 188 27.81 -38.16 -28.04
CA SER A 188 28.16 -36.74 -28.11
C SER A 188 28.05 -36.18 -29.54
N THR A 189 27.08 -35.29 -29.75
CA THR A 189 27.15 -34.28 -30.81
C THR A 189 26.36 -33.05 -30.35
N ILE A 190 27.07 -31.98 -30.03
CA ILE A 190 26.49 -30.67 -29.68
C ILE A 190 25.82 -30.10 -30.93
N THR A 191 24.50 -30.15 -30.98
CA THR A 191 23.67 -29.45 -31.96
C THR A 191 22.78 -28.44 -31.23
N ARG A 192 22.74 -27.22 -31.79
CA ARG A 192 21.93 -26.07 -31.38
C ARG A 192 20.54 -26.47 -30.82
N LYS A 193 20.30 -26.26 -29.52
CA LYS A 193 18.94 -26.27 -28.94
C LYS A 193 18.30 -24.89 -29.15
N VAL A 194 17.33 -24.81 -30.04
CA VAL A 194 16.41 -23.65 -30.15
C VAL A 194 15.50 -23.68 -28.92
N HIS A 195 15.41 -22.56 -28.20
CA HIS A 195 14.67 -22.44 -26.94
C HIS A 195 13.27 -21.87 -27.23
N LYS A 196 12.21 -22.68 -27.08
CA LYS A 196 10.83 -22.26 -27.41
C LYS A 196 10.36 -21.02 -26.66
N PHE A 197 10.90 -20.74 -25.49
CA PHE A 197 10.48 -19.62 -24.62
C PHE A 197 11.15 -18.29 -25.02
N PHE A 198 12.47 -18.28 -25.27
CA PHE A 198 13.22 -17.06 -25.60
C PHE A 198 13.33 -16.77 -27.11
N ASP A 199 13.13 -17.79 -27.97
CA ASP A 199 13.33 -17.69 -29.43
C ASP A 199 12.02 -17.64 -30.24
N SER A 200 10.86 -17.55 -29.59
CA SER A 200 9.57 -17.45 -30.28
C SER A 200 9.13 -15.98 -30.47
N TYR A 201 8.75 -15.64 -31.69
CA TYR A 201 8.08 -14.36 -31.99
C TYR A 201 6.62 -14.42 -31.50
N PRO A 202 6.08 -13.35 -30.89
CA PRO A 202 4.66 -13.26 -30.58
C PRO A 202 3.81 -13.48 -31.84
N GLN A 203 2.68 -14.17 -31.69
CA GLN A 203 1.75 -14.49 -32.76
C GLN A 203 0.98 -13.25 -33.26
N TYR A 204 1.63 -12.24 -33.85
CA TYR A 204 0.95 -11.31 -34.75
C TYR A 204 1.87 -10.98 -35.92
N GLU A 205 1.38 -11.33 -37.11
CA GLU A 205 2.04 -11.30 -38.42
C GLU A 205 3.17 -12.33 -38.64
N ARG A 206 2.78 -13.50 -39.18
CA ARG A 206 3.72 -14.43 -39.81
C ARG A 206 4.47 -13.73 -40.95
N LYS A 207 5.76 -13.43 -40.78
CA LYS A 207 6.68 -13.50 -41.92
C LYS A 207 6.92 -14.98 -42.21
N PRO A 208 6.78 -15.45 -43.47
CA PRO A 208 7.07 -16.83 -43.81
C PRO A 208 8.51 -17.14 -43.39
N ALA A 209 8.69 -18.27 -42.72
CA ALA A 209 10.02 -18.80 -42.42
C ALA A 209 10.86 -18.75 -43.70
N ASP A 210 12.02 -18.09 -43.65
CA ASP A 210 12.97 -18.09 -44.76
C ASP A 210 13.46 -19.52 -44.99
N ILE A 211 12.75 -20.23 -45.86
CA ILE A 211 13.03 -21.56 -46.42
C ILE A 211 14.35 -21.57 -47.24
N TYR A 212 15.07 -20.45 -47.31
CA TYR A 212 16.28 -20.29 -48.11
C TYR A 212 17.53 -19.83 -47.34
N ALA A 213 17.60 -19.97 -46.01
CA ALA A 213 18.87 -19.86 -45.29
C ALA A 213 19.81 -21.00 -45.71
N ARG A 214 20.57 -20.79 -46.79
CA ARG A 214 21.60 -21.69 -47.30
C ARG A 214 22.61 -21.98 -46.19
N ASN A 215 22.66 -23.24 -45.75
CA ASN A 215 23.79 -23.77 -45.00
C ASN A 215 25.06 -23.66 -45.87
N PRO A 216 26.14 -22.99 -45.44
CA PRO A 216 27.45 -23.24 -46.01
C PRO A 216 27.89 -24.64 -45.56
N THR A 217 27.93 -25.57 -46.51
CA THR A 217 28.54 -26.88 -46.35
C THR A 217 30.05 -26.75 -46.16
N GLY A 218 30.57 -27.41 -45.12
CA GLY A 218 31.91 -27.98 -45.00
C GLY A 218 33.09 -27.22 -45.59
N GLY A 219 33.81 -26.51 -44.73
CA GLY A 219 35.22 -26.17 -44.93
C GLY A 219 36.01 -26.59 -43.70
N THR A 220 36.74 -27.69 -43.80
CA THR A 220 37.78 -28.10 -42.85
C THR A 220 38.85 -27.01 -42.80
N ASN A 221 38.86 -26.21 -41.73
CA ASN A 221 40.05 -25.48 -41.32
C ASN A 221 40.44 -25.98 -39.92
N SER A 222 41.64 -26.54 -39.85
CA SER A 222 42.39 -26.91 -38.66
C SER A 222 42.38 -25.77 -37.62
N PRO A 223 42.36 -26.05 -36.31
CA PRO A 223 42.57 -25.00 -35.33
C PRO A 223 44.03 -24.53 -35.41
N ASP A 224 44.19 -23.23 -35.60
CA ASP A 224 45.45 -22.50 -35.46
C ASP A 224 45.87 -22.59 -33.97
N PRO A 225 47.05 -23.12 -33.63
CA PRO A 225 47.43 -23.32 -32.23
C PRO A 225 48.24 -22.12 -31.76
N ASP A 226 47.62 -20.95 -31.60
CA ASP A 226 48.29 -19.83 -30.91
C ASP A 226 47.28 -18.90 -30.20
N ASN A 227 47.53 -18.71 -28.90
CA ASN A 227 46.90 -17.77 -27.95
C ASN A 227 45.45 -18.00 -27.52
N VAL A 228 45.23 -18.56 -26.32
CA VAL A 228 44.75 -17.81 -25.14
C VAL A 228 45.22 -18.56 -23.87
N CYS A 229 46.16 -17.98 -23.14
CA CYS A 229 46.46 -18.38 -21.77
C CYS A 229 45.29 -17.87 -20.89
N ALA A 230 44.42 -18.76 -20.42
CA ALA A 230 43.34 -18.38 -19.51
C ALA A 230 43.94 -17.81 -18.20
N PRO A 231 43.48 -16.64 -17.71
CA PRO A 231 43.96 -16.08 -16.45
C PRO A 231 43.66 -17.04 -15.29
N PRO A 232 44.45 -17.02 -14.21
CA PRO A 232 44.34 -17.99 -13.12
C PRO A 232 42.98 -17.88 -12.42
N LEU A 233 42.24 -18.98 -12.38
CA LEU A 233 41.00 -19.13 -11.63
C LEU A 233 41.35 -19.30 -10.14
N HIS A 234 40.70 -18.57 -9.23
CA HIS A 234 40.95 -18.71 -7.79
C HIS A 234 40.41 -20.04 -7.23
N GLY A 235 39.40 -20.65 -7.85
CA GLY A 235 38.96 -22.01 -7.50
C GLY A 235 37.54 -22.39 -7.94
N TYR A 236 37.24 -23.69 -7.87
CA TYR A 236 35.89 -24.23 -8.00
C TYR A 236 35.25 -24.36 -6.62
N LEU A 237 34.03 -23.86 -6.47
CA LEU A 237 33.22 -23.96 -5.26
C LEU A 237 32.00 -24.85 -5.58
N SER A 238 31.55 -25.65 -4.61
CA SER A 238 30.33 -26.45 -4.76
C SER A 238 29.32 -26.02 -3.72
N ILE A 239 28.05 -25.92 -4.12
CA ILE A 239 26.95 -25.74 -3.18
C ILE A 239 26.82 -27.04 -2.35
N PRO A 240 26.89 -26.97 -1.01
CA PRO A 240 26.67 -28.13 -0.14
C PRO A 240 25.24 -28.68 -0.27
N ALA A 241 25.06 -29.99 -0.10
CA ALA A 241 23.74 -30.64 -0.10
C ALA A 241 22.76 -30.02 0.92
N VAL A 242 23.29 -29.55 2.05
CA VAL A 242 22.52 -28.89 3.11
C VAL A 242 21.98 -27.52 2.70
N ASN A 243 22.52 -26.92 1.63
CA ASN A 243 22.14 -25.62 1.11
C ASN A 243 21.20 -25.72 -0.10
N VAL A 244 20.28 -26.68 -0.04
CA VAL A 244 19.32 -26.97 -1.10
C VAL A 244 17.94 -27.16 -0.47
N ILE A 245 16.95 -26.43 -0.99
CA ILE A 245 15.54 -26.73 -0.76
C ILE A 245 15.01 -27.31 -2.07
N ASP A 246 14.84 -28.63 -2.09
CA ASP A 246 14.18 -29.32 -3.20
C ASP A 246 12.70 -28.95 -3.25
N SER A 247 12.16 -28.80 -4.47
CA SER A 247 10.75 -28.44 -4.68
C SER A 247 10.32 -27.19 -3.92
N ALA A 248 11.21 -26.17 -3.86
CA ALA A 248 10.88 -24.88 -3.28
C ALA A 248 9.64 -24.27 -3.95
N HIS A 249 9.47 -24.56 -5.24
CA HIS A 249 8.28 -24.31 -6.04
C HIS A 249 7.81 -25.56 -6.78
N TYR A 250 6.60 -25.53 -7.34
CA TYR A 250 6.09 -26.55 -8.28
C TYR A 250 6.34 -26.18 -9.75
N GLY A 251 7.07 -25.11 -9.99
CA GLY A 251 7.51 -24.62 -11.30
C GLY A 251 8.94 -24.09 -11.25
N TYR A 252 9.46 -23.65 -12.41
CA TYR A 252 10.79 -23.04 -12.48
C TYR A 252 10.82 -21.72 -11.73
N ILE A 253 11.92 -21.45 -11.01
CA ILE A 253 12.10 -20.20 -10.26
C ILE A 253 12.68 -19.14 -11.21
N TYR A 254 11.80 -18.38 -11.86
CA TYR A 254 12.16 -17.43 -12.92
C TYR A 254 12.76 -16.14 -12.41
N CYS A 255 12.33 -15.67 -11.23
CA CYS A 255 12.76 -14.37 -10.71
C CYS A 255 12.86 -14.38 -9.19
N MET A 256 13.70 -13.50 -8.67
CA MET A 256 13.89 -13.31 -7.23
C MET A 256 14.10 -11.83 -6.91
N ALA A 257 13.70 -11.41 -5.71
CA ALA A 257 13.99 -10.09 -5.18
C ALA A 257 14.42 -10.21 -3.71
N ILE A 258 15.52 -9.53 -3.35
CA ILE A 258 15.94 -9.44 -1.96
C ILE A 258 15.17 -8.33 -1.22
N LEU A 259 14.77 -8.63 0.00
CA LEU A 259 13.97 -7.79 0.89
C LEU A 259 14.81 -7.45 2.14
N ASP A 260 16.02 -6.95 1.92
CA ASP A 260 16.97 -6.69 3.00
C ASP A 260 16.47 -5.55 3.89
N THR A 261 16.26 -5.85 5.17
CA THR A 261 15.91 -4.86 6.21
C THR A 261 17.03 -4.84 7.25
N LYS A 262 17.18 -3.74 7.99
CA LYS A 262 18.24 -3.61 9.01
C LYS A 262 18.26 -4.75 10.03
N ASP A 263 17.11 -5.41 10.26
CA ASP A 263 16.92 -6.40 11.31
C ASP A 263 16.71 -7.83 10.78
N SER A 264 16.47 -8.02 9.48
CA SER A 264 16.24 -9.35 8.88
C SER A 264 16.43 -9.34 7.36
N VAL A 265 16.94 -10.46 6.82
CA VAL A 265 17.06 -10.68 5.38
C VAL A 265 15.96 -11.62 4.93
N GLN A 266 15.10 -11.17 4.01
CA GLN A 266 14.14 -12.04 3.34
C GLN A 266 14.39 -12.05 1.84
N ILE A 267 13.92 -13.09 1.17
CA ILE A 267 13.89 -13.17 -0.29
C ILE A 267 12.47 -13.53 -0.74
N ALA A 268 12.04 -12.92 -1.84
CA ALA A 268 10.85 -13.30 -2.57
C ALA A 268 11.25 -14.06 -3.84
N THR A 269 10.58 -15.16 -4.13
CA THR A 269 10.83 -15.99 -5.31
C THR A 269 9.53 -16.12 -6.13
N GLY A 270 9.62 -15.90 -7.43
CA GLY A 270 8.51 -15.98 -8.38
C GLY A 270 8.72 -17.13 -9.35
N SER A 271 7.66 -17.87 -9.64
CA SER A 271 7.77 -19.15 -10.34
C SER A 271 6.61 -19.45 -11.31
N GLY A 272 6.81 -20.48 -12.12
CA GLY A 272 5.82 -21.04 -13.05
C GLY A 272 4.61 -21.72 -12.39
N ASP A 273 4.60 -21.88 -11.07
CA ASP A 273 3.45 -22.34 -10.29
C ASP A 273 2.48 -21.20 -9.92
N GLU A 274 2.60 -20.05 -10.57
CA GLU A 274 1.77 -18.86 -10.39
C GLU A 274 1.84 -18.25 -8.99
N ALA A 275 2.90 -18.55 -8.24
CA ALA A 275 3.07 -18.15 -6.85
C ALA A 275 4.30 -17.25 -6.65
N VAL A 276 4.16 -16.34 -5.68
CA VAL A 276 5.30 -15.66 -5.04
C VAL A 276 5.46 -16.24 -3.65
N LYS A 277 6.61 -16.84 -3.37
CA LYS A 277 6.94 -17.35 -2.03
C LYS A 277 7.96 -16.45 -1.35
N VAL A 278 7.74 -16.21 -0.06
CA VAL A 278 8.62 -15.39 0.78
C VAL A 278 9.35 -16.29 1.75
N TRP A 279 10.65 -16.09 1.85
CA TRP A 279 11.56 -16.88 2.67
C TRP A 279 12.35 -15.96 3.59
N ASN A 280 12.43 -16.31 4.87
CA ASN A 280 13.30 -15.65 5.82
C ASN A 280 14.67 -16.31 5.79
N CYS A 281 15.70 -15.55 5.45
CA CYS A 281 17.06 -16.04 5.31
C CYS A 281 17.79 -15.93 6.64
N THR A 282 18.22 -17.07 7.17
CA THR A 282 19.04 -17.17 8.39
C THR A 282 20.43 -17.71 8.04
N GLU A 283 21.35 -17.73 9.01
CA GLU A 283 22.65 -18.41 8.86
C GLU A 283 22.51 -19.89 8.47
N ARG A 284 21.38 -20.53 8.79
CA ARG A 284 21.09 -21.93 8.43
C ARG A 284 20.43 -22.09 7.06
N GLY A 285 20.15 -20.98 6.36
CA GLY A 285 19.47 -20.95 5.08
C GLY A 285 18.07 -20.34 5.10
N PRO A 286 17.37 -20.34 3.95
CA PRO A 286 16.01 -19.83 3.80
C PRO A 286 14.98 -20.70 4.53
N VAL A 287 14.04 -20.05 5.21
CA VAL A 287 12.88 -20.68 5.88
C VAL A 287 11.60 -20.11 5.29
N PHE A 288 10.69 -20.96 4.82
CA PHE A 288 9.42 -20.54 4.24
C PHE A 288 8.57 -19.73 5.22
N VAL A 289 8.03 -18.59 4.76
CA VAL A 289 7.22 -17.66 5.57
C VAL A 289 5.78 -17.59 5.08
N HIS A 290 5.60 -17.41 3.77
CA HIS A 290 4.29 -17.16 3.17
C HIS A 290 4.31 -17.40 1.66
N GLU A 291 3.13 -17.63 1.09
CA GLU A 291 2.88 -17.82 -0.33
C GLU A 291 1.71 -16.94 -0.76
N PHE A 292 1.94 -16.14 -1.80
CA PHE A 292 0.91 -15.36 -2.49
C PHE A 292 0.56 -16.04 -3.80
N GLU A 293 -0.73 -16.31 -4.00
CA GLU A 293 -1.25 -16.79 -5.27
C GLU A 293 -1.53 -15.61 -6.21
N CYS A 294 -0.93 -15.63 -7.40
CA CYS A 294 -1.14 -14.57 -8.40
C CYS A 294 -2.28 -14.90 -9.38
N SER A 295 -2.53 -16.19 -9.63
CA SER A 295 -3.62 -16.74 -10.47
C SER A 295 -3.69 -16.15 -11.90
N HIS A 296 -2.55 -15.72 -12.45
CA HIS A 296 -2.46 -15.11 -13.79
C HIS A 296 -1.26 -15.68 -14.56
N GLY A 297 -0.99 -16.99 -14.42
CA GLY A 297 0.15 -17.65 -15.04
C GLY A 297 1.48 -17.37 -14.30
N ALA A 298 2.59 -17.76 -14.93
CA ALA A 298 3.91 -17.72 -14.30
C ALA A 298 4.29 -16.32 -13.81
N VAL A 299 4.97 -16.23 -12.66
CA VAL A 299 5.60 -14.98 -12.20
C VAL A 299 6.98 -14.88 -12.79
N LEU A 300 7.18 -13.92 -13.70
CA LEU A 300 8.36 -13.82 -14.56
C LEU A 300 9.30 -12.68 -14.14
N ALA A 301 8.80 -11.67 -13.42
CA ALA A 301 9.61 -10.58 -12.88
C ALA A 301 9.17 -10.21 -11.47
N LEU A 302 10.14 -9.82 -10.63
CA LEU A 302 9.88 -9.34 -9.27
C LEU A 302 10.69 -8.07 -9.00
N VAL A 303 10.06 -7.12 -8.32
CA VAL A 303 10.72 -5.95 -7.73
C VAL A 303 10.11 -5.69 -6.37
N ALA A 304 10.90 -5.20 -5.42
CA ALA A 304 10.42 -4.84 -4.09
C ALA A 304 10.69 -3.37 -3.77
N ARG A 305 9.80 -2.78 -2.97
CA ARG A 305 9.94 -1.45 -2.39
C ARG A 305 9.43 -1.47 -0.95
N GLY A 306 10.34 -1.47 0.01
CA GLY A 306 9.97 -1.57 1.42
C GLY A 306 9.25 -2.88 1.71
N GLU A 307 8.05 -2.80 2.29
CA GLU A 307 7.21 -3.97 2.63
C GLU A 307 6.26 -4.37 1.47
N THR A 308 6.45 -3.82 0.27
CA THR A 308 5.60 -4.07 -0.90
C THR A 308 6.38 -4.77 -2.01
N ILE A 309 5.79 -5.82 -2.58
CA ILE A 309 6.32 -6.58 -3.72
C ILE A 309 5.45 -6.34 -4.96
N TYR A 310 6.10 -6.20 -6.10
CA TYR A 310 5.50 -6.10 -7.43
C TYR A 310 5.88 -7.35 -8.21
N ALA A 311 4.88 -8.15 -8.58
CA ALA A 311 5.06 -9.41 -9.30
C ALA A 311 4.48 -9.30 -10.71
N GLY A 312 5.35 -9.33 -11.71
CA GLY A 312 5.01 -9.31 -13.12
C GLY A 312 4.66 -10.72 -13.56
N CYS A 313 3.42 -10.90 -13.98
CA CYS A 313 2.87 -12.17 -14.38
C CYS A 313 2.86 -12.34 -15.90
N GLN A 314 2.76 -13.60 -16.30
CA GLN A 314 2.28 -13.98 -17.62
C GLN A 314 0.91 -13.32 -17.89
N ASN A 315 0.54 -13.14 -19.16
CA ASN A 315 -0.70 -12.48 -19.58
C ASN A 315 -0.83 -10.98 -19.25
N GLY A 316 0.24 -10.33 -18.76
CA GLY A 316 0.31 -8.86 -18.72
C GLY A 316 -0.24 -8.19 -17.49
N TYR A 317 -0.27 -8.91 -16.37
CA TYR A 317 -0.71 -8.41 -15.07
C TYR A 317 0.48 -8.15 -14.16
N VAL A 318 0.38 -7.14 -13.30
CA VAL A 318 1.30 -6.95 -12.17
C VAL A 318 0.52 -7.01 -10.86
N LYS A 319 0.90 -7.91 -9.96
CA LYS A 319 0.34 -8.03 -8.61
C LYS A 319 1.14 -7.20 -7.64
N VAL A 320 0.46 -6.36 -6.87
CA VAL A 320 1.04 -5.54 -5.80
C VAL A 320 0.68 -6.19 -4.47
N LEU A 321 1.68 -6.72 -3.77
CA LEU A 321 1.54 -7.59 -2.61
C LEU A 321 2.13 -6.91 -1.37
N ASP A 322 1.43 -6.96 -0.24
CA ASP A 322 1.92 -6.42 1.03
C ASP A 322 2.44 -7.54 1.93
N LEU A 323 3.70 -7.40 2.37
CA LEU A 323 4.41 -8.41 3.17
C LEU A 323 3.95 -8.47 4.63
N GLU A 324 3.53 -7.36 5.22
CA GLU A 324 3.14 -7.33 6.63
C GLU A 324 1.72 -7.85 6.81
N THR A 325 0.77 -7.35 6.02
CA THR A 325 -0.63 -7.76 6.09
C THR A 325 -0.86 -9.07 5.37
N LYS A 326 0.07 -9.51 4.51
CA LYS A 326 0.00 -10.74 3.71
C LYS A 326 -1.24 -10.76 2.81
N THR A 327 -1.47 -9.64 2.13
CA THR A 327 -2.65 -9.45 1.27
C THR A 327 -2.27 -8.88 -0.09
N LEU A 328 -3.05 -9.22 -1.11
CA LEU A 328 -3.04 -8.52 -2.39
C LEU A 328 -3.60 -7.10 -2.21
N VAL A 329 -2.78 -6.09 -2.52
CA VAL A 329 -3.17 -4.68 -2.49
C VAL A 329 -3.90 -4.32 -3.79
N ARG A 330 -3.31 -4.70 -4.94
CA ARG A 330 -3.82 -4.32 -6.25
C ARG A 330 -3.35 -5.27 -7.36
N THR A 331 -4.15 -5.37 -8.43
CA THR A 331 -3.71 -5.89 -9.72
C THR A 331 -3.68 -4.75 -10.75
N ILE A 332 -2.53 -4.52 -11.38
CA ILE A 332 -2.34 -3.58 -12.49
C ILE A 332 -2.46 -4.38 -13.79
N ILE A 333 -3.27 -3.91 -14.74
CA ILE A 333 -3.37 -4.48 -16.07
C ILE A 333 -2.45 -3.67 -16.98
N VAL A 334 -1.28 -4.23 -17.31
CA VAL A 334 -0.30 -3.53 -18.15
C VAL A 334 -0.71 -3.62 -19.61
N GLN A 335 -0.92 -4.85 -20.10
CA GLN A 335 -1.36 -5.14 -21.46
C GLN A 335 -1.88 -6.57 -21.51
N GLU A 336 -3.19 -6.77 -21.67
CA GLU A 336 -3.77 -8.12 -21.64
C GLU A 336 -3.12 -9.07 -22.65
N SER A 337 -2.87 -10.30 -22.21
CA SER A 337 -2.27 -11.38 -23.02
C SER A 337 -0.83 -11.11 -23.51
N VAL A 338 -0.13 -10.14 -22.91
CA VAL A 338 1.29 -9.85 -23.22
C VAL A 338 2.13 -9.97 -21.96
N ASP A 339 3.06 -10.91 -21.94
CA ASP A 339 3.85 -11.24 -20.75
C ASP A 339 4.72 -10.07 -20.25
N ILE A 340 4.82 -9.92 -18.92
CA ILE A 340 5.72 -8.97 -18.25
C ILE A 340 6.99 -9.71 -17.83
N LEU A 341 8.06 -9.50 -18.59
CA LEU A 341 9.29 -10.30 -18.49
C LEU A 341 10.39 -9.61 -17.69
N ALA A 342 10.35 -8.28 -17.61
CA ALA A 342 11.29 -7.53 -16.80
C ALA A 342 10.60 -6.31 -16.17
N MET A 343 11.07 -5.94 -14.98
CA MET A 343 10.61 -4.75 -14.29
C MET A 343 11.76 -4.06 -13.58
N SER A 344 11.64 -2.75 -13.38
CA SER A 344 12.59 -1.94 -12.61
C SER A 344 11.85 -0.89 -11.79
N MET A 345 12.42 -0.46 -10.66
CA MET A 345 11.86 0.59 -9.81
C MET A 345 12.82 1.78 -9.74
N LEU A 346 12.31 2.99 -9.91
CA LEU A 346 13.01 4.22 -9.52
C LEU A 346 12.17 4.98 -8.50
N ASP A 347 12.63 5.02 -7.25
CA ASP A 347 11.93 5.59 -6.11
C ASP A 347 10.53 4.99 -5.92
N SER A 348 9.49 5.66 -6.42
CA SER A 348 8.09 5.19 -6.38
C SER A 348 7.55 4.72 -7.72
N ASP A 349 8.28 4.93 -8.80
CA ASP A 349 7.79 4.65 -10.15
C ASP A 349 8.26 3.28 -10.62
N LEU A 350 7.29 2.49 -11.04
CA LEU A 350 7.49 1.16 -11.59
C LEU A 350 7.61 1.23 -13.11
N TYR A 351 8.62 0.58 -13.66
CA TYR A 351 8.82 0.41 -15.10
C TYR A 351 8.55 -1.04 -15.45
N THR A 352 7.55 -1.30 -16.29
CA THR A 352 7.19 -2.64 -16.75
C THR A 352 7.63 -2.83 -18.19
N CYS A 353 8.32 -3.94 -18.47
CA CYS A 353 8.81 -4.29 -19.80
C CYS A 353 8.06 -5.52 -20.32
N SER A 354 7.44 -5.37 -21.48
CA SER A 354 6.49 -6.34 -22.03
C SER A 354 7.05 -7.09 -23.24
N ALA A 355 6.49 -8.27 -23.52
CA ALA A 355 6.90 -9.12 -24.63
C ALA A 355 6.64 -8.54 -26.03
N ASP A 356 5.81 -7.50 -26.14
CA ASP A 356 5.54 -6.75 -27.38
C ASP A 356 6.56 -5.62 -27.64
N GLY A 357 7.59 -5.49 -26.81
CA GLY A 357 8.63 -4.48 -26.97
C GLY A 357 8.31 -3.14 -26.32
N PHE A 358 7.21 -3.03 -25.57
CA PHE A 358 6.85 -1.79 -24.88
C PHE A 358 7.42 -1.70 -23.47
N VAL A 359 7.78 -0.48 -23.09
CA VAL A 359 8.00 -0.08 -21.70
C VAL A 359 6.88 0.86 -21.29
N LYS A 360 6.27 0.59 -20.13
CA LYS A 360 5.32 1.49 -19.48
C LYS A 360 5.84 1.93 -18.11
N ARG A 361 5.66 3.22 -17.79
CA ARG A 361 6.00 3.82 -16.49
C ARG A 361 4.72 4.05 -15.69
N TRP A 362 4.69 3.54 -14.48
CA TRP A 362 3.57 3.61 -13.54
C TRP A 362 3.95 4.44 -12.33
N SER A 363 3.10 5.39 -11.94
CA SER A 363 3.31 6.21 -10.75
C SER A 363 3.00 5.45 -9.45
N ALA A 364 3.26 6.07 -8.30
CA ALA A 364 2.86 5.54 -6.99
C ALA A 364 1.33 5.28 -6.86
N SER A 365 0.50 6.06 -7.57
CA SER A 365 -0.96 5.87 -7.62
C SER A 365 -1.39 4.90 -8.74
N PHE A 366 -0.43 4.23 -9.39
CA PHE A 366 -0.61 3.29 -10.50
C PHE A 366 -1.24 3.87 -11.77
N ASP A 367 -1.09 5.17 -11.97
CA ASP A 367 -1.43 5.77 -13.26
C ASP A 367 -0.31 5.49 -14.27
N CYS A 368 -0.67 5.09 -15.50
CA CYS A 368 0.29 4.96 -16.58
C CYS A 368 0.72 6.37 -17.03
N THR A 369 1.95 6.75 -16.68
CA THR A 369 2.50 8.09 -16.91
C THR A 369 3.30 8.20 -18.20
N ALA A 370 3.82 7.09 -18.72
CA ALA A 370 4.47 7.03 -20.01
C ALA A 370 4.36 5.61 -20.60
N SER A 371 4.29 5.52 -21.92
CA SER A 371 4.31 4.28 -22.68
C SER A 371 5.06 4.51 -23.97
N TRP A 372 6.07 3.70 -24.26
CA TRP A 372 6.83 3.81 -25.50
C TRP A 372 7.33 2.47 -25.97
N LYS A 373 7.47 2.34 -27.30
CA LYS A 373 8.07 1.16 -27.91
C LYS A 373 9.58 1.23 -27.75
N ALA A 374 10.12 0.45 -26.81
CA ALA A 374 11.54 0.41 -26.56
C ALA A 374 12.24 -0.51 -27.56
N HIS A 375 11.73 -1.71 -27.81
CA HIS A 375 12.34 -2.71 -28.69
C HIS A 375 11.38 -3.14 -29.81
N ASP A 376 11.91 -3.66 -30.91
CA ASP A 376 11.08 -4.25 -31.98
C ASP A 376 10.70 -5.71 -31.71
N GLY A 377 11.33 -6.32 -30.69
CA GLY A 377 11.02 -7.64 -30.17
C GLY A 377 10.81 -7.62 -28.65
N ILE A 378 10.89 -8.80 -28.05
CA ILE A 378 10.66 -9.04 -26.62
C ILE A 378 11.73 -8.33 -25.79
N ILE A 379 11.32 -7.59 -24.76
CA ILE A 379 12.24 -7.07 -23.74
C ILE A 379 12.42 -8.14 -22.67
N LEU A 380 13.65 -8.61 -22.49
CA LEU A 380 13.96 -9.74 -21.60
C LEU A 380 14.62 -9.29 -20.29
N SER A 381 15.24 -8.11 -20.28
CA SER A 381 15.89 -7.59 -19.09
C SER A 381 15.83 -6.07 -19.04
N SER A 382 15.78 -5.54 -17.82
CA SER A 382 15.80 -4.11 -17.56
C SER A 382 16.54 -3.83 -16.26
N VAL A 383 17.39 -2.81 -16.24
CA VAL A 383 18.02 -2.30 -15.01
C VAL A 383 18.04 -0.78 -14.99
N ILE A 384 17.99 -0.19 -13.79
CA ILE A 384 18.16 1.25 -13.60
C ILE A 384 19.52 1.53 -12.99
N SER A 385 20.25 2.47 -13.59
CA SER A 385 21.59 2.88 -13.13
C SER A 385 21.74 4.40 -13.17
N ARG A 386 22.60 4.95 -12.31
CA ARG A 386 22.98 6.38 -12.38
C ARG A 386 23.94 6.64 -13.55
N GLY A 387 23.94 7.87 -14.07
CA GLY A 387 24.90 8.34 -15.09
C GLY A 387 26.37 8.08 -14.72
N GLY A 388 27.23 7.97 -15.73
CA GLY A 388 28.65 7.59 -15.59
C GLY A 388 29.60 8.69 -15.12
N LEU A 389 29.13 9.94 -14.99
CA LEU A 389 29.92 11.11 -14.58
C LEU A 389 29.41 11.66 -13.25
N ALA A 390 30.32 12.06 -12.36
CA ALA A 390 29.98 12.65 -11.05
C ALA A 390 29.18 13.98 -11.16
N GLN A 391 29.13 14.60 -12.34
CA GLN A 391 28.34 15.81 -12.64
C GLN A 391 27.04 15.54 -13.42
N GLU A 392 26.81 14.32 -13.94
CA GLU A 392 25.54 13.97 -14.60
C GLU A 392 24.56 13.38 -13.58
N SER A 393 23.63 14.20 -13.10
CA SER A 393 22.65 13.81 -12.07
C SER A 393 21.46 12.99 -12.60
N GLY A 394 21.56 12.43 -13.81
CA GLY A 394 20.47 11.69 -14.47
C GLY A 394 20.44 10.19 -14.13
N PHE A 395 19.24 9.62 -14.11
CA PHE A 395 19.04 8.17 -14.06
C PHE A 395 18.87 7.63 -15.49
N ARG A 396 19.32 6.40 -15.72
CA ARG A 396 19.21 5.73 -17.01
C ARG A 396 18.49 4.40 -16.83
N LEU A 397 17.45 4.17 -17.62
CA LEU A 397 16.84 2.85 -17.79
C LEU A 397 17.58 2.16 -18.93
N ILE A 398 18.11 0.96 -18.68
CA ILE A 398 18.81 0.15 -19.67
C ILE A 398 17.94 -1.07 -19.93
N THR A 399 17.53 -1.27 -21.19
CA THR A 399 16.68 -2.38 -21.62
C THR A 399 17.41 -3.27 -22.62
N GLY A 400 17.26 -4.58 -22.48
CA GLY A 400 17.86 -5.59 -23.36
C GLY A 400 16.76 -6.42 -24.01
N GLY A 401 16.85 -6.61 -25.33
CA GLY A 401 15.84 -7.32 -26.10
C GLY A 401 16.39 -8.47 -26.94
N ASN A 402 15.46 -9.30 -27.44
CA ASN A 402 15.76 -10.33 -28.44
C ASN A 402 15.94 -9.78 -29.87
N ASP A 403 15.83 -8.45 -30.04
CA ASP A 403 16.18 -7.74 -31.26
C ASP A 403 17.69 -7.47 -31.39
N ASN A 404 18.50 -8.02 -30.48
CA ASN A 404 19.96 -7.89 -30.37
C ASN A 404 20.45 -6.51 -29.92
N TYR A 405 19.55 -5.66 -29.43
CA TYR A 405 19.92 -4.33 -28.95
C TYR A 405 19.87 -4.23 -27.43
N ILE A 406 20.76 -3.38 -26.90
CA ILE A 406 20.64 -2.79 -25.57
C ILE A 406 20.35 -1.31 -25.78
N LYS A 407 19.24 -0.82 -25.24
CA LYS A 407 18.82 0.58 -25.39
C LYS A 407 18.90 1.30 -24.05
N ILE A 408 19.44 2.51 -24.09
CA ILE A 408 19.71 3.33 -22.90
C ILE A 408 18.84 4.56 -22.97
N TRP A 409 17.92 4.68 -22.01
CA TRP A 409 16.92 5.73 -21.96
C TRP A 409 17.21 6.66 -20.80
N GLU A 410 17.18 7.97 -21.05
CA GLU A 410 17.28 8.97 -19.98
C GLU A 410 15.94 9.08 -19.26
N ILE A 411 15.94 8.74 -17.97
CA ILE A 411 14.76 8.79 -17.12
C ILE A 411 14.97 9.79 -15.97
N ALA A 412 13.92 10.52 -15.65
CA ALA A 412 13.90 11.38 -14.48
C ALA A 412 13.28 10.63 -13.30
N PRO A 413 13.77 10.86 -12.06
CA PRO A 413 13.06 10.39 -10.88
C PRO A 413 11.62 10.94 -10.91
N PRO A 414 10.65 10.26 -10.28
CA PRO A 414 9.32 10.82 -10.11
C PRO A 414 9.46 12.25 -9.65
N LYS A 415 8.78 13.18 -10.32
CA LYS A 415 8.72 14.55 -9.81
C LYS A 415 8.18 14.41 -8.40
N PRO A 416 8.94 14.79 -7.35
CA PRO A 416 8.33 14.88 -6.04
C PRO A 416 7.09 15.74 -6.25
N ARG A 417 5.91 15.28 -5.83
CA ARG A 417 4.76 16.19 -5.69
C ARG A 417 5.33 17.39 -4.97
N LYS A 418 5.37 18.54 -5.66
CA LYS A 418 6.26 19.65 -5.34
C LYS A 418 6.41 19.73 -3.83
N ASP A 419 7.56 19.33 -3.30
CA ASP A 419 7.86 19.52 -1.89
C ASP A 419 8.19 21.01 -1.74
N THR A 420 7.24 21.88 -2.09
CA THR A 420 7.22 23.28 -1.69
C THR A 420 6.78 23.32 -0.24
N SER A 421 7.53 22.63 0.62
CA SER A 421 7.62 23.12 1.99
C SER A 421 8.24 24.52 1.87
N PRO A 422 7.64 25.57 2.45
CA PRO A 422 8.28 26.87 2.52
C PRO A 422 9.53 26.88 3.44
N PHE A 423 9.94 25.73 3.95
CA PHE A 423 10.96 25.58 5.00
C PHE A 423 12.32 25.04 4.52
N GLY A 424 12.56 24.97 3.20
CA GLY A 424 13.75 24.31 2.68
C GLY A 424 14.37 24.90 1.41
N GLN A 425 14.52 26.23 1.30
CA GLN A 425 15.46 26.84 0.34
C GLN A 425 16.12 28.08 0.93
N VAL A 426 17.30 27.89 1.54
CA VAL A 426 18.29 28.97 1.70
C VAL A 426 19.30 28.80 0.56
N PRO A 427 19.63 29.83 -0.23
CA PRO A 427 20.63 29.72 -1.28
C PRO A 427 21.99 29.40 -0.66
N ALA A 428 22.70 28.41 -1.22
CA ALA A 428 24.07 28.12 -0.87
C ALA A 428 24.94 29.37 -1.13
N VAL A 429 25.48 29.95 -0.07
CA VAL A 429 26.61 30.88 -0.13
C VAL A 429 27.82 30.10 0.37
N ASP A 430 28.82 29.97 -0.50
CA ASP A 430 30.10 29.35 -0.20
C ASP A 430 30.75 29.98 1.05
N GLY A 431 31.20 29.14 1.98
CA GLY A 431 32.23 29.50 2.96
C GLY A 431 31.89 29.25 4.42
N VAL A 432 32.62 28.29 5.01
CA VAL A 432 32.89 28.09 6.44
C VAL A 432 31.66 27.74 7.30
N LEU A 433 31.57 26.45 7.65
CA LEU A 433 30.70 25.93 8.72
C LEU A 433 30.97 26.65 10.05
N PRO A 434 29.96 27.26 10.69
CA PRO A 434 29.98 27.52 12.12
C PRO A 434 29.05 26.54 12.85
N ASN A 435 29.49 26.16 14.04
CA ASN A 435 28.89 25.31 15.08
C ASN A 435 27.38 24.95 15.01
N MET A 436 27.14 23.68 15.32
CA MET A 436 25.88 22.92 15.31
C MET A 436 24.86 23.26 16.44
N ASP A 437 24.85 24.46 17.03
CA ASP A 437 24.03 24.72 18.24
C ASP A 437 22.89 25.74 18.10
N ASP A 438 22.64 26.37 16.95
CA ASP A 438 21.59 27.41 16.83
C ASP A 438 20.79 27.36 15.50
N GLN A 439 20.09 26.25 15.22
CA GLN A 439 18.97 26.22 14.28
C GLN A 439 17.66 26.00 15.06
N PRO A 440 16.58 26.77 14.81
CA PRO A 440 15.29 26.46 15.43
C PRO A 440 14.82 25.13 14.84
N LEU A 441 14.93 24.05 15.63
CA LEU A 441 14.39 22.74 15.26
C LEU A 441 12.96 22.93 14.79
N ILE A 442 12.65 22.47 13.58
CA ILE A 442 11.27 22.23 13.18
C ILE A 442 10.69 21.28 14.23
N ASP A 443 9.64 21.72 14.92
CA ASP A 443 8.93 20.95 15.92
C ASP A 443 8.51 19.58 15.36
N THR A 444 8.87 18.50 16.09
CA THR A 444 8.65 17.10 15.68
C THR A 444 7.20 16.84 15.28
N LEU A 445 6.25 17.44 16.01
CA LEU A 445 4.82 17.31 15.75
C LEU A 445 4.46 17.91 14.39
N THR A 446 4.89 19.15 14.11
CA THR A 446 4.65 19.80 12.83
C THR A 446 5.33 19.06 11.66
N TYR A 447 6.56 18.57 11.87
CA TYR A 447 7.27 17.78 10.86
C TYR A 447 6.53 16.47 10.54
N ALA A 448 6.18 15.68 11.56
CA ALA A 448 5.46 14.42 11.38
C ALA A 448 4.11 14.65 10.70
N LEU A 449 3.35 15.67 11.11
CA LEU A 449 2.08 16.03 10.49
C LEU A 449 2.25 16.41 9.02
N SER A 450 3.29 17.17 8.67
CA SER A 450 3.56 17.54 7.27
C SER A 450 3.77 16.33 6.37
N LYS A 451 4.48 15.31 6.87
CA LYS A 451 4.70 14.06 6.15
C LYS A 451 3.43 13.23 6.09
N PHE A 452 2.63 13.21 7.15
CA PHE A 452 1.38 12.45 7.15
C PHE A 452 0.33 13.03 6.19
N VAL A 453 0.18 14.36 6.15
CA VAL A 453 -0.72 15.07 5.23
C VAL A 453 -0.28 14.92 3.78
N SER A 454 1.02 14.78 3.52
CA SER A 454 1.53 14.58 2.15
C SER A 454 1.07 13.27 1.48
N ILE A 455 0.59 12.31 2.27
CA ILE A 455 0.08 11.03 1.79
C ILE A 455 -1.44 11.15 1.54
N PRO A 456 -1.92 11.10 0.29
CA PRO A 456 -3.32 11.28 -0.06
C PRO A 456 -4.13 10.00 0.19
N SER A 457 -4.30 9.63 1.46
CA SER A 457 -5.00 8.43 1.91
C SER A 457 -6.52 8.51 1.71
N VAL A 458 -6.98 8.65 0.46
CA VAL A 458 -8.39 8.80 0.10
C VAL A 458 -9.06 7.44 -0.05
N SER A 459 -9.67 6.92 1.02
CA SER A 459 -10.26 5.57 1.09
C SER A 459 -11.39 5.32 0.07
N SER A 460 -12.16 6.36 -0.25
CA SER A 460 -13.28 6.28 -1.21
C SER A 460 -12.85 6.09 -2.67
N SER A 461 -11.56 6.29 -2.97
CA SER A 461 -11.03 6.25 -4.32
C SER A 461 -10.12 5.05 -4.51
N PRO A 462 -10.46 4.08 -5.38
CA PRO A 462 -9.57 2.98 -5.72
C PRO A 462 -8.21 3.46 -6.25
N ALA A 463 -8.10 4.65 -6.84
CA ALA A 463 -6.81 5.20 -7.28
C ALA A 463 -5.81 5.38 -6.13
N HIS A 464 -6.31 5.61 -4.91
CA HIS A 464 -5.51 5.89 -3.72
C HIS A 464 -5.34 4.67 -2.78
N THR A 465 -5.67 3.45 -3.23
CA THR A 465 -5.52 2.23 -2.39
C THR A 465 -4.10 2.03 -1.86
N GLU A 466 -3.08 2.31 -2.69
CA GLU A 466 -1.68 2.26 -2.25
C GLU A 466 -1.33 3.42 -1.33
N ASP A 467 -1.81 4.62 -1.62
CA ASP A 467 -1.60 5.78 -0.75
C ASP A 467 -2.16 5.52 0.67
N CYS A 468 -3.34 4.92 0.77
CA CYS A 468 -3.89 4.47 2.06
C CYS A 468 -3.02 3.40 2.73
N ARG A 469 -2.43 2.49 1.96
CA ARG A 469 -1.51 1.47 2.49
C ARG A 469 -0.22 2.09 3.01
N GLN A 470 0.36 3.00 2.23
CA GLN A 470 1.55 3.77 2.60
C GLN A 470 1.29 4.67 3.81
N ALA A 471 0.09 5.23 3.96
CA ALA A 471 -0.30 5.97 5.17
C ALA A 471 -0.28 5.09 6.42
N ALA A 472 -0.82 3.86 6.34
CA ALA A 472 -0.78 2.91 7.44
C ALA A 472 0.66 2.50 7.82
N ILE A 473 1.47 2.16 6.81
CA ILE A 473 2.88 1.78 6.98
C ILE A 473 3.69 2.95 7.56
N TRP A 474 3.48 4.16 7.05
CA TRP A 474 4.13 5.36 7.55
C TRP A 474 3.74 5.63 8.99
N LEU A 475 2.45 5.55 9.34
CA LEU A 475 1.96 5.79 10.69
C LEU A 475 2.52 4.75 11.67
N LYS A 476 2.51 3.46 11.31
CA LYS A 476 3.18 2.38 12.06
C LYS A 476 4.65 2.75 12.35
N LYS A 477 5.40 3.14 11.32
CA LYS A 477 6.82 3.52 11.47
C LYS A 477 7.00 4.76 12.34
N CYS A 478 6.16 5.78 12.17
CA CYS A 478 6.17 7.01 12.96
C CYS A 478 5.92 6.71 14.44
N LEU A 479 4.86 5.95 14.76
CA LEU A 479 4.57 5.54 16.14
C LEU A 479 5.71 4.71 16.73
N GLY A 480 6.32 3.82 15.95
CA GLY A 480 7.49 3.04 16.37
C GLY A 480 8.70 3.90 16.71
N GLN A 481 9.01 4.90 15.87
CA GLN A 481 10.08 5.87 16.12
C GLN A 481 9.82 6.73 17.36
N LEU A 482 8.55 7.00 17.65
CA LEU A 482 8.12 7.72 18.87
C LEU A 482 8.17 6.85 20.14
N GLY A 483 8.42 5.54 20.01
CA GLY A 483 8.62 4.62 21.14
C GLY A 483 7.49 3.62 21.39
N ALA A 484 6.52 3.49 20.47
CA ALA A 484 5.47 2.49 20.58
C ALA A 484 5.90 1.12 20.03
N HIS A 485 5.32 0.04 20.56
CA HIS A 485 5.30 -1.26 19.88
C HIS A 485 4.16 -1.28 18.87
N THR A 486 4.47 -1.50 17.59
CA THR A 486 3.51 -1.31 16.50
C THR A 486 3.31 -2.53 15.63
N SER A 487 2.11 -2.70 15.07
CA SER A 487 1.81 -3.70 14.03
C SER A 487 0.58 -3.31 13.22
N LEU A 488 0.49 -3.79 11.97
CA LEU A 488 -0.74 -3.71 11.19
C LEU A 488 -1.68 -4.90 11.48
N LEU A 489 -2.99 -4.64 11.55
CA LEU A 489 -4.03 -5.65 11.70
C LEU A 489 -4.83 -5.75 10.38
N PRO A 490 -4.75 -6.89 9.66
CA PRO A 490 -5.47 -7.07 8.40
C PRO A 490 -6.99 -7.07 8.59
N THR A 491 -7.69 -6.25 7.80
CA THR A 491 -9.16 -6.11 7.80
C THR A 491 -9.87 -6.96 6.74
N GLY A 492 -9.12 -7.47 5.76
CA GLY A 492 -9.61 -8.27 4.64
C GLY A 492 -9.04 -7.79 3.30
N GLU A 493 -9.31 -8.55 2.24
CA GLU A 493 -8.91 -8.14 0.88
C GLU A 493 -9.63 -6.86 0.46
N GLY A 494 -8.91 -5.98 -0.25
CA GLY A 494 -9.45 -4.71 -0.74
C GLY A 494 -9.78 -3.67 0.33
N LYS A 495 -9.43 -3.90 1.60
CA LYS A 495 -9.69 -3.00 2.74
C LYS A 495 -8.41 -2.56 3.41
N ASN A 496 -8.41 -1.34 3.94
CA ASN A 496 -7.26 -0.73 4.62
C ASN A 496 -7.06 -1.33 6.02
N PRO A 497 -5.81 -1.65 6.45
CA PRO A 497 -5.55 -2.30 7.73
C PRO A 497 -5.76 -1.34 8.90
N LEU A 498 -5.89 -1.88 10.11
CA LEU A 498 -5.80 -1.06 11.32
C LEU A 498 -4.34 -0.92 11.75
N VAL A 499 -3.93 0.26 12.17
CA VAL A 499 -2.63 0.49 12.81
C VAL A 499 -2.81 0.33 14.33
N LEU A 500 -2.16 -0.69 14.90
CA LEU A 500 -2.09 -0.90 16.34
C LEU A 500 -0.72 -0.44 16.85
N GLY A 501 -0.71 0.50 17.80
CA GLY A 501 0.50 0.96 18.49
C GLY A 501 0.30 0.92 20.01
N THR A 502 1.31 0.55 20.79
CA THR A 502 1.23 0.62 22.26
C THR A 502 2.46 1.30 22.82
N PHE A 503 2.27 2.47 23.44
CA PHE A 503 3.27 3.11 24.28
C PHE A 503 3.16 2.50 25.68
N GLN A 504 4.19 1.78 26.11
CA GLN A 504 4.22 1.16 27.43
C GLN A 504 4.69 2.17 28.47
N GLY A 505 3.87 2.38 29.50
CA GLY A 505 4.22 3.26 30.61
C GLY A 505 5.37 2.72 31.45
N THR A 506 6.00 3.58 32.23
CA THR A 506 7.07 3.22 33.17
C THR A 506 6.55 2.25 34.22
N ASN A 507 7.25 1.14 34.46
CA ASN A 507 6.84 0.14 35.43
C ASN A 507 7.27 0.56 36.85
N ASN A 508 6.28 0.98 37.65
CA ASN A 508 6.47 1.41 39.03
C ASN A 508 5.91 0.40 40.06
N GLY A 509 5.63 -0.84 39.64
CA GLY A 509 5.10 -1.90 40.52
C GLY A 509 3.61 -1.78 40.88
N ARG A 510 2.88 -0.83 40.28
CA ARG A 510 1.42 -0.70 40.38
C ARG A 510 0.72 -1.20 39.10
N PRO A 511 -0.53 -1.69 39.18
CA PRO A 511 -1.34 -1.93 37.99
C PRO A 511 -1.45 -0.64 37.17
N LYS A 512 -1.16 -0.72 35.87
CA LYS A 512 -1.22 0.42 34.96
C LYS A 512 -2.58 0.44 34.28
N PRO A 513 -3.29 1.59 34.28
CA PRO A 513 -4.45 1.75 33.42
C PRO A 513 -4.05 1.62 31.95
N ARG A 514 -4.97 1.13 31.11
CA ARG A 514 -4.79 1.08 29.65
C ARG A 514 -5.82 1.98 28.97
N VAL A 515 -5.36 3.05 28.35
CA VAL A 515 -6.21 3.98 27.60
C VAL A 515 -6.08 3.69 26.12
N LEU A 516 -7.21 3.50 25.43
CA LEU A 516 -7.24 3.35 23.97
C LEU A 516 -7.48 4.70 23.32
N PHE A 517 -6.58 5.16 22.47
CA PHE A 517 -6.83 6.27 21.55
C PHE A 517 -7.32 5.73 20.21
N TYR A 518 -8.52 6.15 19.81
CA TYR A 518 -9.10 5.84 18.50
C TYR A 518 -9.05 7.07 17.58
N GLY A 519 -8.76 6.83 16.31
CA GLY A 519 -8.77 7.81 15.22
C GLY A 519 -8.72 7.15 13.85
N HIS A 520 -8.60 7.92 12.77
CA HIS A 520 -8.48 7.39 11.41
C HIS A 520 -7.45 8.13 10.54
N TYR A 521 -6.81 7.39 9.64
CA TYR A 521 -5.78 7.95 8.75
C TYR A 521 -6.27 8.21 7.34
N ASP A 522 -7.44 7.69 6.96
CA ASP A 522 -8.06 7.99 5.69
C ASP A 522 -8.77 9.35 5.71
N VAL A 523 -8.91 9.95 4.53
CA VAL A 523 -9.45 11.30 4.35
C VAL A 523 -10.41 11.33 3.16
N ILE A 524 -11.36 12.26 3.14
CA ILE A 524 -12.16 12.48 1.93
C ILE A 524 -11.34 13.05 0.75
N PRO A 525 -11.84 12.94 -0.51
CA PRO A 525 -11.20 13.56 -1.66
C PRO A 525 -10.99 15.08 -1.50
N ALA A 526 -9.90 15.58 -2.07
CA ALA A 526 -9.58 17.01 -2.12
C ALA A 526 -9.13 17.41 -3.54
N PRO A 527 -10.07 17.80 -4.43
CA PRO A 527 -9.70 18.37 -5.71
C PRO A 527 -8.97 19.71 -5.50
N ALA A 528 -8.08 20.08 -6.43
CA ALA A 528 -7.36 21.35 -6.34
C ALA A 528 -8.29 22.58 -6.44
N GLU A 529 -9.45 22.42 -7.07
CA GLU A 529 -10.44 23.49 -7.17
C GLU A 529 -10.98 23.89 -5.78
N GLY A 530 -10.98 25.19 -5.51
CA GLY A 530 -11.45 25.75 -4.24
C GLY A 530 -10.41 25.80 -3.11
N TRP A 531 -9.20 25.27 -3.33
CA TRP A 531 -8.09 25.36 -2.38
C TRP A 531 -7.12 26.48 -2.75
N ASP A 532 -6.62 27.20 -1.75
CA ASP A 532 -5.64 28.28 -1.96
C ASP A 532 -4.20 27.74 -2.09
N SER A 533 -3.97 26.55 -1.53
CA SER A 533 -2.71 25.80 -1.57
C SER A 533 -3.00 24.34 -1.94
N ASP A 534 -2.00 23.59 -2.40
CA ASP A 534 -2.19 22.15 -2.63
C ASP A 534 -2.72 21.46 -1.35
N PRO A 535 -3.83 20.71 -1.42
CA PRO A 535 -4.42 20.07 -0.24
C PRO A 535 -3.51 19.05 0.44
N PHE A 536 -2.55 18.47 -0.29
CA PHE A 536 -1.61 17.48 0.25
C PHE A 536 -0.21 18.07 0.47
N ILE A 537 -0.11 19.39 0.60
CA ILE A 537 1.09 20.08 1.11
C ILE A 537 0.69 20.90 2.31
N LEU A 538 1.22 20.56 3.49
CA LEU A 538 0.91 21.30 4.71
C LEU A 538 1.48 22.73 4.64
N THR A 539 0.61 23.74 4.73
CA THR A 539 1.02 25.15 4.68
C THR A 539 0.54 25.92 5.92
N GLY A 540 1.41 26.77 6.46
CA GLY A 540 1.07 27.62 7.60
C GLY A 540 0.57 29.01 7.15
N ARG A 541 -0.57 29.48 7.65
CA ARG A 541 -1.09 30.84 7.42
C ARG A 541 -1.79 31.37 8.67
N ASN A 542 -1.38 32.55 9.14
CA ASN A 542 -2.04 33.27 10.25
C ASN A 542 -2.28 32.43 11.53
N GLY A 543 -1.31 31.59 11.91
CA GLY A 543 -1.43 30.72 13.09
C GLY A 543 -2.19 29.41 12.87
N TYR A 544 -2.62 29.14 11.62
CA TYR A 544 -3.28 27.89 11.24
C TYR A 544 -2.39 27.07 10.30
N LEU A 545 -2.52 25.76 10.38
CA LEU A 545 -1.98 24.81 9.41
C LEU A 545 -3.10 24.36 8.47
N TYR A 546 -2.86 24.41 7.17
CA TYR A 546 -3.81 24.04 6.12
C TYR A 546 -3.36 22.78 5.39
N GLY A 547 -4.29 21.87 5.16
CA GLY A 547 -4.07 20.62 4.44
C GLY A 547 -5.24 19.66 4.66
N ARG A 548 -5.52 18.78 3.71
CA ARG A 548 -6.56 17.76 3.85
C ARG A 548 -6.19 16.76 4.94
N GLY A 549 -7.12 16.56 5.87
CA GLY A 549 -7.02 15.68 7.02
C GLY A 549 -6.21 16.25 8.18
N VAL A 550 -5.83 17.54 8.12
CA VAL A 550 -5.06 18.18 9.19
C VAL A 550 -5.88 18.30 10.47
N THR A 551 -7.20 18.49 10.40
CA THR A 551 -8.09 18.44 11.57
C THR A 551 -8.84 17.12 11.68
N ASP A 552 -8.96 16.37 10.58
CA ASP A 552 -9.84 15.20 10.45
C ASP A 552 -9.13 14.06 9.69
N ASP A 553 -8.31 13.23 10.34
CA ASP A 553 -8.01 13.18 11.78
C ASP A 553 -6.49 13.07 12.04
N LYS A 554 -5.67 13.44 11.05
CA LYS A 554 -4.20 13.25 11.09
C LYS A 554 -3.52 14.13 12.14
N GLY A 555 -3.97 15.38 12.31
CA GLY A 555 -3.43 16.29 13.32
C GLY A 555 -3.58 15.74 14.73
N PRO A 556 -4.82 15.47 15.18
CA PRO A 556 -5.08 14.86 16.48
C PRO A 556 -4.29 13.56 16.74
N ILE A 557 -4.19 12.65 15.77
CA ILE A 557 -3.38 11.43 15.89
C ILE A 557 -1.93 11.75 16.26
N ILE A 558 -1.30 12.67 15.53
CA ILE A 558 0.10 13.05 15.77
C ILE A 558 0.25 13.80 17.10
N ALA A 559 -0.71 14.64 17.48
CA ALA A 559 -0.71 15.34 18.77
C ALA A 559 -0.70 14.37 19.95
N VAL A 560 -1.59 13.38 19.96
CA VAL A 560 -1.65 12.36 21.02
C VAL A 560 -0.38 11.49 21.01
N ALA A 561 0.15 11.15 19.84
CA ALA A 561 1.37 10.35 19.74
C ALA A 561 2.60 11.09 20.28
N CYS A 562 2.71 12.40 19.99
CA CYS A 562 3.77 13.24 20.54
C CYS A 562 3.64 13.45 22.04
N ALA A 563 2.42 13.59 22.59
CA ALA A 563 2.20 13.66 24.04
C ALA A 563 2.71 12.38 24.74
N ALA A 564 2.37 11.22 24.18
CA ALA A 564 2.84 9.93 24.70
C ALA A 564 4.36 9.79 24.65
N ALA A 565 4.97 10.16 23.51
CA ALA A 565 6.40 10.10 23.31
C ALA A 565 7.17 11.03 24.26
N GLU A 566 6.65 12.23 24.50
CA GLU A 566 7.27 13.19 25.42
C GLU A 566 7.22 12.71 26.86
N LEU A 567 6.07 12.24 27.33
CA LEU A 567 5.94 11.61 28.65
C LEU A 567 6.83 10.37 28.78
N LEU A 568 6.93 9.55 27.75
CA LEU A 568 7.78 8.36 27.74
C LEU A 568 9.27 8.75 27.84
N SER A 569 9.72 9.75 27.09
CA SER A 569 11.11 10.24 27.10
C SER A 569 11.54 10.76 28.48
N ARG A 570 10.60 11.35 29.22
CA ARG A 570 10.79 11.87 30.59
C ARG A 570 10.54 10.82 31.67
N ARG A 571 10.18 9.58 31.31
CA ARG A 571 9.74 8.50 32.22
C ARG A 571 8.54 8.90 33.09
N ALA A 572 7.69 9.79 32.58
CA ALA A 572 6.49 10.30 33.24
C ALA A 572 5.20 9.62 32.74
N LEU A 573 5.26 8.81 31.68
CA LEU A 573 4.12 8.03 31.21
C LEU A 573 3.82 6.91 32.22
N GLY A 574 2.82 7.09 33.09
CA GLY A 574 2.47 6.15 34.16
C GLY A 574 1.39 5.10 33.80
N LEU A 575 0.95 5.07 32.54
CA LEU A 575 -0.10 4.17 32.03
C LEU A 575 0.30 3.63 30.65
N ASP A 576 -0.41 2.61 30.14
CA ASP A 576 -0.20 2.17 28.74
C ASP A 576 -1.20 2.85 27.80
N LEU A 577 -0.70 3.52 26.76
CA LEU A 577 -1.53 4.19 25.75
C LEU A 577 -1.55 3.37 24.46
N VAL A 578 -2.72 2.88 24.09
CA VAL A 578 -2.95 1.98 22.96
C VAL A 578 -3.60 2.75 21.81
N PHE A 579 -2.89 2.91 20.70
CA PHE A 579 -3.42 3.47 19.46
C PHE A 579 -4.12 2.38 18.66
N LEU A 580 -5.38 2.62 18.28
CA LEU A 580 -6.13 1.79 17.34
C LEU A 580 -6.69 2.70 16.24
N ILE A 581 -5.95 2.83 15.15
CA ILE A 581 -6.24 3.78 14.07
C ILE A 581 -6.73 3.03 12.83
N GLU A 582 -7.89 3.42 12.29
CA GLU A 582 -8.46 2.80 11.09
C GLU A 582 -8.22 3.60 9.80
N GLY A 583 -8.54 3.00 8.65
CA GLY A 583 -8.35 3.62 7.33
C GLY A 583 -9.57 3.52 6.42
N GLU A 584 -10.76 3.37 6.98
CA GLU A 584 -12.03 3.27 6.26
C GLU A 584 -13.14 4.12 6.89
N GLU A 585 -12.83 5.03 7.82
CA GLU A 585 -13.84 5.79 8.59
C GLU A 585 -14.74 6.60 7.64
N GLU A 586 -14.11 7.28 6.70
CA GLU A 586 -14.73 8.12 5.66
C GLU A 586 -15.53 7.29 4.63
N CYS A 587 -15.43 5.97 4.72
CA CYS A 587 -16.14 4.97 3.93
C CYS A 587 -17.00 4.02 4.79
N GLY A 588 -17.37 4.45 6.00
CA GLY A 588 -18.29 3.74 6.89
C GLY A 588 -17.64 2.62 7.71
N SER A 589 -16.34 2.71 8.00
CA SER A 589 -15.56 1.80 8.86
C SER A 589 -15.69 0.31 8.48
N ALA A 590 -15.71 0.03 7.18
CA ALA A 590 -15.97 -1.31 6.65
C ALA A 590 -14.91 -2.32 7.12
N GLY A 591 -15.34 -3.33 7.89
CA GLY A 591 -14.47 -4.38 8.42
C GLY A 591 -13.84 -4.07 9.78
N PHE A 592 -13.99 -2.86 10.31
CA PHE A 592 -13.44 -2.43 11.60
C PHE A 592 -13.89 -3.36 12.75
N ALA A 593 -15.21 -3.44 13.00
CA ALA A 593 -15.76 -4.24 14.10
C ALA A 593 -15.37 -5.72 14.05
N ARG A 594 -15.36 -6.32 12.86
CA ARG A 594 -14.92 -7.71 12.68
C ARG A 594 -13.45 -7.89 13.06
N THR A 595 -12.62 -6.93 12.68
CA THR A 595 -11.17 -6.96 12.91
C THR A 595 -10.83 -6.75 14.38
N VAL A 596 -11.47 -5.77 15.04
CA VAL A 596 -11.33 -5.55 16.49
C VAL A 596 -11.73 -6.81 17.26
N LYS A 597 -12.87 -7.42 16.93
CA LYS A 597 -13.29 -8.69 17.56
C LYS A 597 -12.30 -9.83 17.33
N LYS A 598 -11.76 -9.96 16.11
CA LYS A 598 -10.78 -11.00 15.76
C LYS A 598 -9.45 -10.83 16.52
N TYR A 599 -8.97 -9.60 16.65
CA TYR A 599 -7.67 -9.29 17.27
C TYR A 599 -7.79 -8.76 18.70
N LYS A 600 -8.94 -8.91 19.35
CA LYS A 600 -9.21 -8.41 20.70
C LYS A 600 -8.14 -8.84 21.72
N ALA A 601 -7.70 -10.10 21.66
CA ALA A 601 -6.65 -10.60 22.53
C ALA A 601 -5.29 -9.89 22.32
N LYS A 602 -5.01 -9.44 21.10
CA LYS A 602 -3.78 -8.70 20.76
C LYS A 602 -3.87 -7.22 21.17
N ILE A 603 -5.07 -6.62 21.10
CA ILE A 603 -5.33 -5.26 21.61
C ILE A 603 -5.24 -5.27 23.16
N GLY A 604 -5.76 -6.33 23.77
CA GLY A 604 -5.82 -6.55 25.21
C GLY A 604 -6.93 -5.74 25.89
N ASP A 605 -6.98 -5.81 27.21
CA ASP A 605 -8.01 -5.10 28.01
C ASP A 605 -7.78 -3.59 28.00
N ILE A 606 -8.87 -2.82 28.01
CA ILE A 606 -8.90 -1.36 27.94
C ILE A 606 -9.79 -0.82 29.07
N ASP A 607 -9.32 0.20 29.77
CA ASP A 607 -10.01 0.82 30.92
C ASP A 607 -10.79 2.09 30.52
N ALA A 608 -10.33 2.82 29.50
CA ALA A 608 -11.01 3.98 28.94
C ALA A 608 -10.65 4.18 27.46
N ILE A 609 -11.55 4.81 26.71
CA ILE A 609 -11.33 5.18 25.31
C ILE A 609 -11.24 6.72 25.22
N LEU A 610 -10.23 7.23 24.53
CA LEU A 610 -10.07 8.62 24.17
C LEU A 610 -10.24 8.76 22.65
N VAL A 611 -11.06 9.72 22.24
CA VAL A 611 -11.25 10.08 20.83
C VAL A 611 -11.02 11.57 20.66
N SER A 612 -10.43 11.96 19.54
CA SER A 612 -10.16 13.36 19.22
C SER A 612 -10.54 13.73 17.78
N ASN A 613 -11.70 13.27 17.34
CA ASN A 613 -12.20 13.54 16.00
C ASN A 613 -13.45 14.43 16.04
N SER A 614 -13.30 15.69 16.49
CA SER A 614 -14.32 16.71 16.30
C SER A 614 -13.82 18.13 16.59
N THR A 615 -14.74 19.10 16.55
CA THR A 615 -14.45 20.52 16.68
C THR A 615 -15.13 21.17 17.88
N TRP A 616 -14.53 22.22 18.41
CA TRP A 616 -15.21 23.16 19.30
C TRP A 616 -16.40 23.82 18.60
N ILE A 617 -17.33 24.34 19.42
CA ILE A 617 -18.49 25.07 18.90
C ILE A 617 -18.16 26.50 18.44
N GLU A 618 -17.10 27.08 19.01
CA GLU A 618 -16.58 28.43 18.72
C GLU A 618 -15.05 28.40 18.65
N GLU A 619 -14.45 29.53 18.28
CA GLU A 619 -12.99 29.66 18.08
C GLU A 619 -12.21 29.72 19.40
N ASP A 620 -12.72 30.38 20.44
CA ASP A 620 -11.94 30.81 21.61
C ASP A 620 -12.24 30.03 22.90
N LYS A 621 -13.22 29.13 22.88
CA LYS A 621 -13.66 28.39 24.07
C LYS A 621 -13.46 26.89 23.93
N PRO A 622 -12.59 26.29 24.76
CA PRO A 622 -12.37 24.86 24.71
C PRO A 622 -13.65 24.10 25.05
N CYS A 623 -13.85 22.99 24.34
CA CYS A 623 -15.02 22.15 24.50
C CYS A 623 -14.63 20.71 24.86
N ILE A 624 -15.55 19.97 25.45
CA ILE A 624 -15.52 18.51 25.52
C ILE A 624 -16.84 17.99 24.97
N THR A 625 -16.75 17.05 24.03
CA THR A 625 -17.93 16.42 23.45
C THR A 625 -18.35 15.26 24.35
N TYR A 626 -19.63 15.26 24.74
CA TYR A 626 -20.18 14.20 25.60
C TYR A 626 -21.35 13.47 24.97
N GLY A 627 -21.67 13.73 23.71
CA GLY A 627 -22.66 12.92 23.01
C GLY A 627 -22.69 13.16 21.51
N LEU A 628 -23.01 12.08 20.79
CA LEU A 628 -23.16 12.03 19.34
C LEU A 628 -24.53 11.42 19.02
N ARG A 629 -25.13 11.86 17.91
CA ARG A 629 -26.36 11.22 17.43
C ARG A 629 -25.99 9.93 16.70
N GLY A 630 -26.92 8.97 16.67
CA GLY A 630 -26.83 7.84 15.74
C GLY A 630 -27.36 8.25 14.37
N VAL A 631 -27.19 7.36 13.38
CA VAL A 631 -27.73 7.57 12.04
C VAL A 631 -28.18 6.26 11.40
N VAL A 632 -29.27 6.31 10.64
CA VAL A 632 -29.70 5.28 9.71
C VAL A 632 -29.74 5.91 8.31
N HIS A 633 -28.92 5.43 7.39
CA HIS A 633 -28.98 5.78 5.97
C HIS A 633 -29.73 4.72 5.19
N CYS A 634 -30.73 5.16 4.42
CA CYS A 634 -31.60 4.30 3.65
C CYS A 634 -31.72 4.79 2.21
N ALA A 635 -31.48 3.87 1.27
CA ALA A 635 -31.71 4.07 -0.15
C ALA A 635 -33.06 3.47 -0.54
N LEU A 636 -33.85 4.26 -1.26
CA LEU A 636 -35.18 3.91 -1.77
C LEU A 636 -35.15 3.87 -3.29
N GLU A 637 -35.79 2.86 -3.88
CA GLU A 637 -35.93 2.72 -5.32
C GLU A 637 -37.38 2.33 -5.65
N ILE A 638 -38.04 3.12 -6.50
CA ILE A 638 -39.36 2.80 -7.05
C ILE A 638 -39.23 2.60 -8.56
N SER A 639 -39.62 1.43 -9.05
CA SER A 639 -39.50 1.04 -10.45
C SER A 639 -40.82 0.59 -11.06
N SER A 640 -41.03 0.93 -12.33
CA SER A 640 -42.09 0.40 -13.18
C SER A 640 -41.59 -0.75 -14.05
N ASP A 641 -42.49 -1.62 -14.50
CA ASP A 641 -42.19 -2.65 -15.51
C ASP A 641 -42.14 -2.07 -16.94
N ARG A 642 -42.48 -0.79 -17.10
CA ARG A 642 -42.43 -0.06 -18.37
C ARG A 642 -41.11 0.71 -18.51
N PRO A 643 -40.62 0.94 -19.74
CA PRO A 643 -39.49 1.85 -19.97
C PRO A 643 -39.90 3.31 -19.72
N ASP A 644 -38.93 4.22 -19.78
CA ASP A 644 -39.20 5.66 -19.75
C ASP A 644 -40.15 6.02 -20.91
N VAL A 645 -41.20 6.79 -20.61
CA VAL A 645 -42.23 7.15 -21.61
C VAL A 645 -42.43 8.65 -21.73
N HIS A 646 -42.93 9.09 -22.89
CA HIS A 646 -43.20 10.50 -23.15
C HIS A 646 -44.42 10.98 -22.35
N SER A 647 -44.23 11.98 -21.48
CA SER A 647 -45.29 12.43 -20.55
C SER A 647 -46.50 13.03 -21.26
N GLY A 648 -46.32 13.66 -22.43
CA GLY A 648 -47.46 14.16 -23.22
C GLY A 648 -48.30 13.06 -23.90
N VAL A 649 -47.78 11.84 -24.01
CA VAL A 649 -48.48 10.71 -24.65
C VAL A 649 -49.12 9.81 -23.60
N GLU A 650 -48.38 9.47 -22.55
CA GLU A 650 -48.79 8.53 -21.51
C GLU A 650 -49.26 9.20 -20.22
N GLY A 651 -49.10 10.52 -20.08
CA GLY A 651 -49.47 11.27 -18.88
C GLY A 651 -50.94 11.13 -18.53
N GLY A 652 -51.22 10.71 -17.30
CA GLY A 652 -52.57 10.39 -16.82
C GLY A 652 -53.09 9.00 -17.21
N ALA A 653 -52.38 8.26 -18.06
CA ALA A 653 -52.71 6.87 -18.41
C ALA A 653 -51.89 5.83 -17.61
N VAL A 654 -50.72 6.22 -17.09
CA VAL A 654 -49.82 5.35 -16.32
C VAL A 654 -49.66 5.82 -14.88
N MET A 655 -49.41 4.88 -13.97
CA MET A 655 -49.02 5.18 -12.59
C MET A 655 -47.53 5.48 -12.54
N GLU A 656 -47.18 6.71 -12.20
CA GLU A 656 -45.82 7.24 -12.38
C GLU A 656 -44.94 6.96 -11.15
N PRO A 657 -43.77 6.31 -11.30
CA PRO A 657 -42.82 6.09 -10.21
C PRO A 657 -42.41 7.36 -9.46
N MET A 658 -42.29 8.48 -10.18
CA MET A 658 -41.97 9.78 -9.56
C MET A 658 -43.07 10.25 -8.62
N LEU A 659 -44.34 10.11 -9.01
CA LEU A 659 -45.45 10.51 -8.17
C LEU A 659 -45.55 9.64 -6.92
N ASP A 660 -45.32 8.34 -7.06
CA ASP A 660 -45.27 7.41 -5.93
C ASP A 660 -44.13 7.76 -4.97
N MET A 661 -42.93 8.07 -5.47
CA MET A 661 -41.79 8.49 -4.65
C MET A 661 -42.11 9.78 -3.89
N VAL A 662 -42.65 10.80 -4.56
CA VAL A 662 -43.01 12.06 -3.92
C VAL A 662 -44.04 11.85 -2.81
N ARG A 663 -45.05 11.00 -3.04
CA ARG A 663 -46.07 10.66 -2.03
C ARG A 663 -45.47 9.86 -0.87
N LEU A 664 -44.61 8.90 -1.15
CA LEU A 664 -43.93 8.10 -0.13
C LEU A 664 -43.06 8.98 0.77
N LEU A 665 -42.25 9.86 0.19
CA LEU A 665 -41.42 10.79 0.95
C LEU A 665 -42.26 11.81 1.74
N ALA A 666 -43.38 12.27 1.18
CA ALA A 666 -44.30 13.15 1.89
C ALA A 666 -44.97 12.45 3.10
N ALA A 667 -45.12 11.12 3.09
CA ALA A 667 -45.67 10.36 4.21
C ALA A 667 -44.70 10.21 5.40
N LEU A 668 -43.44 10.64 5.25
CA LEU A 668 -42.43 10.59 6.33
C LEU A 668 -42.55 11.77 7.31
N THR A 669 -43.17 12.88 6.92
CA THR A 669 -43.26 14.09 7.74
C THR A 669 -44.61 14.79 7.61
N ASP A 670 -45.10 15.41 8.68
CA ASP A 670 -46.30 16.25 8.63
C ASP A 670 -46.02 17.71 8.18
N SER A 671 -47.08 18.52 8.13
CA SER A 671 -47.00 19.95 7.80
C SER A 671 -46.19 20.80 8.79
N GLN A 672 -45.92 20.27 9.99
CA GLN A 672 -45.13 20.89 11.05
C GLN A 672 -43.69 20.34 11.05
N ARG A 673 -43.30 19.55 10.04
CA ARG A 673 -41.99 18.89 9.89
C ARG A 673 -41.70 17.83 10.96
N ARG A 674 -42.73 17.30 11.63
CA ARG A 674 -42.57 16.19 12.57
C ARG A 674 -42.52 14.89 11.80
N VAL A 675 -41.53 14.06 12.12
CA VAL A 675 -41.39 12.69 11.58
C VAL A 675 -42.59 11.82 11.98
N LEU A 676 -43.17 11.09 11.03
CA LEU A 676 -44.40 10.31 11.21
C LEU A 676 -44.19 8.80 11.38
N ILE A 677 -42.94 8.36 11.50
CA ILE A 677 -42.61 6.96 11.76
C ILE A 677 -43.23 6.55 13.12
N PRO A 678 -44.00 5.44 13.20
CA PRO A 678 -44.63 5.01 14.44
C PRO A 678 -43.61 4.76 15.56
N GLY A 679 -43.91 5.25 16.77
CA GLY A 679 -43.03 5.10 17.94
C GLY A 679 -41.76 5.96 17.91
N PHE A 680 -41.58 6.83 16.92
CA PHE A 680 -40.32 7.53 16.70
C PHE A 680 -39.87 8.45 17.85
N TYR A 681 -40.81 8.98 18.65
CA TYR A 681 -40.48 9.88 19.77
C TYR A 681 -40.66 9.23 21.15
N ASP A 682 -41.09 7.97 21.22
CA ASP A 682 -41.55 7.35 22.46
C ASP A 682 -40.42 7.24 23.49
N ASP A 683 -39.21 6.91 23.03
CA ASP A 683 -38.01 6.76 23.87
C ASP A 683 -37.14 8.03 23.90
N VAL A 684 -37.60 9.15 23.33
CA VAL A 684 -36.84 10.42 23.41
C VAL A 684 -36.97 10.98 24.82
N ARG A 685 -35.85 11.04 25.54
CA ARG A 685 -35.80 11.61 26.90
C ARG A 685 -36.47 12.99 26.97
N PRO A 686 -37.09 13.38 28.09
CA PRO A 686 -37.41 14.78 28.33
C PRO A 686 -36.13 15.58 28.61
N GLN A 687 -36.15 16.87 28.28
CA GLN A 687 -35.02 17.77 28.56
C GLN A 687 -34.93 18.10 30.06
N THR A 688 -33.76 17.90 30.67
CA THR A 688 -33.54 18.22 32.10
C THR A 688 -33.31 19.72 32.32
N GLU A 689 -33.39 20.18 33.57
CA GLU A 689 -33.09 21.60 33.89
C GLU A 689 -31.61 21.93 33.67
N GLU A 690 -30.70 21.00 33.95
CA GLU A 690 -29.27 21.15 33.68
C GLU A 690 -29.00 21.31 32.19
N GLU A 691 -29.65 20.51 31.34
CA GLU A 691 -29.57 20.66 29.88
C GLU A 691 -30.10 22.03 29.44
N LYS A 692 -31.24 22.49 29.98
CA LYS A 692 -31.80 23.82 29.64
C LYS A 692 -30.84 24.94 29.99
N GLU A 693 -30.21 24.88 31.17
CA GLU A 693 -29.25 25.89 31.62
C GLU A 693 -28.00 25.89 30.73
N LEU A 694 -27.50 24.70 30.35
CA LEU A 694 -26.40 24.56 29.40
C LEU A 694 -26.74 25.17 28.04
N TYR A 695 -27.92 24.90 27.47
CA TYR A 695 -28.31 25.48 26.18
C TYR A 695 -28.53 26.99 26.24
N LYS A 696 -28.99 27.54 27.37
CA LYS A 696 -29.02 29.01 27.56
C LYS A 696 -27.61 29.60 27.53
N LEU A 697 -26.66 28.99 28.24
CA LEU A 697 -25.26 29.41 28.23
C LEU A 697 -24.70 29.36 26.81
N LEU A 698 -24.86 28.23 26.11
CA LEU A 698 -24.37 28.05 24.75
C LEU A 698 -25.06 28.98 23.75
N SER A 699 -26.32 29.33 23.98
CA SER A 699 -27.04 30.32 23.16
C SER A 699 -26.40 31.71 23.25
N VAL A 700 -25.94 32.11 24.44
CA VAL A 700 -25.18 33.35 24.63
C VAL A 700 -23.80 33.26 23.98
N VAL A 701 -23.14 32.11 24.04
CA VAL A 701 -21.81 31.92 23.44
C VAL A 701 -21.87 31.96 21.92
N THR A 702 -22.77 31.19 21.32
CA THR A 702 -22.86 30.99 19.87
C THR A 702 -23.71 32.01 19.12
N GLN A 703 -24.45 32.86 19.86
CA GLN A 703 -25.48 33.73 19.31
C GLN A 703 -26.58 32.98 18.52
N GLN A 704 -26.72 31.66 18.76
CA GLN A 704 -27.78 30.84 18.18
C GLN A 704 -28.90 30.62 19.21
N PRO A 705 -30.17 30.49 18.78
CA PRO A 705 -31.25 30.18 19.71
C PRO A 705 -31.03 28.85 20.43
N ALA A 706 -31.23 28.80 21.75
CA ALA A 706 -31.13 27.57 22.56
C ALA A 706 -31.97 26.41 21.98
N ALA A 707 -33.16 26.70 21.44
CA ALA A 707 -34.01 25.73 20.77
C ALA A 707 -33.34 25.10 19.54
N SER A 708 -32.57 25.87 18.76
CA SER A 708 -31.85 25.35 17.59
C SER A 708 -30.73 24.39 17.99
N LEU A 709 -29.96 24.72 19.03
CA LEU A 709 -28.92 23.84 19.57
C LEU A 709 -29.52 22.54 20.12
N SER A 710 -30.63 22.65 20.87
CA SER A 710 -31.39 21.50 21.35
C SER A 710 -31.83 20.60 20.19
N SER A 711 -32.45 21.17 19.14
CA SER A 711 -32.87 20.40 17.96
C SER A 711 -31.71 19.73 17.22
N ARG A 712 -30.52 20.34 17.21
CA ARG A 712 -29.33 19.78 16.55
C ARG A 712 -28.70 18.64 17.33
N TRP A 713 -28.87 18.56 18.64
CA TRP A 713 -28.06 17.66 19.47
C TRP A 713 -28.85 16.59 20.19
N ARG A 714 -30.08 16.91 20.63
CA ARG A 714 -30.90 16.01 21.44
C ARG A 714 -32.19 15.55 20.78
N GLU A 715 -32.65 16.23 19.74
CA GLU A 715 -33.85 15.82 19.02
C GLU A 715 -33.49 14.91 17.84
N PRO A 716 -34.26 13.83 17.62
CA PRO A 716 -34.11 13.03 16.42
C PRO A 716 -34.64 13.80 15.20
N SER A 717 -34.12 13.48 14.02
CA SER A 717 -34.47 14.21 12.79
C SER A 717 -34.45 13.32 11.57
N LEU A 718 -35.22 13.67 10.54
CA LEU A 718 -35.20 13.02 9.24
C LEU A 718 -34.76 14.01 8.16
N THR A 719 -33.96 13.56 7.21
CA THR A 719 -33.50 14.36 6.06
C THR A 719 -33.66 13.60 4.76
N LEU A 720 -34.20 14.28 3.75
CA LEU A 720 -34.26 13.82 2.37
C LEU A 720 -33.09 14.43 1.60
N HIS A 721 -32.26 13.61 0.96
CA HIS A 721 -31.00 14.08 0.36
C HIS A 721 -31.15 14.42 -1.13
N ASN A 722 -31.79 13.55 -1.89
CA ASN A 722 -31.87 13.66 -3.35
C ASN A 722 -33.07 12.90 -3.92
N LEU A 723 -33.31 13.18 -5.21
CA LEU A 723 -34.22 12.45 -6.09
C LEU A 723 -33.54 12.30 -7.45
N GLU A 724 -33.26 11.06 -7.83
CA GLU A 724 -32.64 10.71 -9.12
C GLU A 724 -33.64 9.92 -9.97
N ILE A 725 -33.60 10.12 -11.28
CA ILE A 725 -34.55 9.51 -12.23
C ILE A 725 -33.81 8.82 -13.39
N SER A 726 -34.44 7.80 -13.99
CA SER A 726 -34.02 7.25 -15.28
C SER A 726 -34.37 8.20 -16.44
N GLY A 727 -33.75 7.93 -17.59
CA GLY A 727 -34.03 8.64 -18.83
C GLY A 727 -33.34 10.00 -18.95
N PRO A 728 -33.56 10.71 -20.08
CA PRO A 728 -33.02 12.03 -20.27
C PRO A 728 -33.63 13.02 -19.28
N LYS A 729 -32.81 13.94 -18.74
CA LYS A 729 -33.22 14.95 -17.74
C LYS A 729 -34.04 16.11 -18.34
N ASN A 730 -34.86 15.86 -19.36
CA ASN A 730 -35.75 16.85 -19.97
C ASN A 730 -37.18 16.74 -19.42
N ALA A 731 -37.93 17.84 -19.46
CA ALA A 731 -39.20 17.99 -18.75
C ALA A 731 -40.40 17.20 -19.34
N THR A 732 -40.18 16.28 -20.29
CA THR A 732 -41.24 15.61 -21.06
C THR A 732 -41.22 14.09 -20.94
N VAL A 733 -40.62 13.55 -19.86
CA VAL A 733 -40.45 12.11 -19.65
C VAL A 733 -41.04 11.70 -18.30
N ILE A 734 -41.78 10.60 -18.29
CA ILE A 734 -42.15 9.85 -17.09
C ILE A 734 -41.08 8.79 -16.89
N PRO A 735 -40.29 8.86 -15.79
CA PRO A 735 -39.21 7.92 -15.57
C PRO A 735 -39.74 6.55 -15.12
N ALA A 736 -39.15 5.49 -15.66
CA ALA A 736 -39.36 4.11 -15.24
C ALA A 736 -38.81 3.83 -13.85
N LEU A 737 -37.79 4.57 -13.41
CA LEU A 737 -37.06 4.34 -12.17
C LEU A 737 -36.79 5.65 -11.46
N VAL A 738 -37.08 5.69 -10.16
CA VAL A 738 -36.76 6.82 -9.28
C VAL A 738 -36.02 6.32 -8.05
N ARG A 739 -34.91 6.97 -7.71
CA ARG A 739 -34.12 6.70 -6.52
C ARG A 739 -34.12 7.90 -5.58
N SER A 740 -34.08 7.63 -4.29
CA SER A 740 -33.97 8.65 -3.24
C SER A 740 -33.10 8.12 -2.10
N GLN A 741 -32.40 9.03 -1.43
CA GLN A 741 -31.70 8.73 -0.19
C GLN A 741 -32.31 9.51 0.97
N VAL A 742 -32.57 8.79 2.07
CA VAL A 742 -33.12 9.31 3.32
C VAL A 742 -32.17 8.97 4.46
N SER A 743 -31.98 9.91 5.39
CA SER A 743 -31.32 9.63 6.66
C SER A 743 -32.19 9.98 7.85
N VAL A 744 -32.04 9.18 8.91
CA VAL A 744 -32.69 9.37 10.19
C VAL A 744 -31.61 9.49 11.26
N ARG A 745 -31.58 10.60 12.00
CA ARG A 745 -30.74 10.79 13.18
C ARG A 745 -31.50 10.32 14.40
N ILE A 746 -30.89 9.44 15.18
CA ILE A 746 -31.42 8.92 16.44
C ILE A 746 -30.64 9.47 17.63
N VAL A 747 -31.26 9.47 18.80
CA VAL A 747 -30.77 10.09 20.03
C VAL A 747 -30.82 9.07 21.19
N PRO A 748 -30.19 9.36 22.35
CA PRO A 748 -30.15 8.43 23.47
C PRO A 748 -31.49 7.82 23.86
N ASP A 749 -31.44 6.53 24.21
CA ASP A 749 -32.54 5.60 24.50
C ASP A 749 -33.35 5.10 23.30
N GLN A 750 -33.15 5.64 22.10
CA GLN A 750 -33.74 5.03 20.90
C GLN A 750 -32.93 3.80 20.46
N ASP A 751 -33.53 2.61 20.52
CA ASP A 751 -32.90 1.39 20.02
C ASP A 751 -32.79 1.41 18.49
N LEU A 752 -31.55 1.29 17.99
CA LEU A 752 -31.24 1.39 16.55
C LEU A 752 -32.03 0.37 15.72
N ASP A 753 -32.08 -0.88 16.14
CA ASP A 753 -32.76 -1.96 15.40
C ASP A 753 -34.28 -1.73 15.35
N THR A 754 -34.85 -1.21 16.44
CA THR A 754 -36.27 -0.87 16.52
C THR A 754 -36.61 0.28 15.57
N ILE A 755 -35.79 1.34 15.53
CA ILE A 755 -35.99 2.46 14.60
C ILE A 755 -35.84 2.00 13.14
N VAL A 756 -34.85 1.16 12.83
CA VAL A 756 -34.68 0.60 11.48
C VAL A 756 -35.91 -0.19 11.06
N LYS A 757 -36.43 -1.08 11.93
CA LYS A 757 -37.65 -1.86 11.65
C LYS A 757 -38.87 -0.96 11.46
N ALA A 758 -39.04 0.04 12.33
CA ALA A 758 -40.15 0.99 12.25
C ALA A 758 -40.11 1.83 10.97
N LEU A 759 -38.94 2.30 10.56
CA LEU A 759 -38.75 3.03 9.30
C LEU A 759 -39.13 2.17 8.09
N CYS A 760 -38.58 0.95 7.98
CA CYS A 760 -38.88 0.05 6.87
C CYS A 760 -40.38 -0.30 6.81
N ALA A 761 -40.98 -0.67 7.94
CA ALA A 761 -42.40 -1.01 8.01
C ALA A 761 -43.30 0.19 7.64
N HIS A 762 -42.95 1.40 8.06
CA HIS A 762 -43.69 2.61 7.71
C HIS A 762 -43.59 2.93 6.22
N LEU A 763 -42.41 2.76 5.61
CA LEU A 763 -42.21 2.94 4.17
C LEU A 763 -43.01 1.91 3.36
N ASP A 764 -42.95 0.63 3.73
CA ASP A 764 -43.71 -0.44 3.08
C ASP A 764 -45.22 -0.18 3.16
N THR A 765 -45.73 0.09 4.37
CA THR A 765 -47.16 0.36 4.60
C THR A 765 -47.61 1.61 3.84
N SER A 766 -46.79 2.67 3.84
CA SER A 766 -47.07 3.91 3.11
C SER A 766 -47.14 3.68 1.60
N PHE A 767 -46.24 2.86 1.05
CA PHE A 767 -46.23 2.53 -0.37
C PHE A 767 -47.42 1.63 -0.76
N GLU A 768 -47.73 0.61 0.04
CA GLU A 768 -48.91 -0.25 -0.16
C GLU A 768 -50.21 0.56 -0.19
N SER A 769 -50.31 1.60 0.64
CA SER A 769 -51.48 2.50 0.68
C SER A 769 -51.71 3.28 -0.62
N LEU A 770 -50.66 3.47 -1.43
CA LEU A 770 -50.76 4.13 -2.73
C LEU A 770 -51.50 3.27 -3.77
N GLN A 771 -51.63 1.96 -3.51
CA GLN A 771 -52.22 0.98 -4.43
C GLN A 771 -51.57 1.02 -5.83
N SER A 772 -50.27 1.29 -5.87
CA SER A 772 -49.51 1.40 -7.11
C SER A 772 -49.06 0.02 -7.62
N PRO A 773 -49.07 -0.23 -8.95
CA PRO A 773 -48.48 -1.42 -9.54
C PRO A 773 -46.94 -1.37 -9.61
N ASN A 774 -46.33 -0.23 -9.27
CA ASN A 774 -44.87 -0.09 -9.24
C ASN A 774 -44.27 -0.89 -8.07
N LYS A 775 -42.95 -1.09 -8.09
CA LYS A 775 -42.23 -1.89 -7.09
C LYS A 775 -41.35 -0.98 -6.24
N LEU A 776 -41.49 -1.06 -4.92
CA LEU A 776 -40.59 -0.42 -3.96
C LEU A 776 -39.48 -1.40 -3.55
N LYS A 777 -38.25 -0.90 -3.48
CA LYS A 777 -37.10 -1.56 -2.88
C LYS A 777 -36.48 -0.63 -1.85
N ILE A 778 -36.36 -1.13 -0.62
CA ILE A 778 -35.77 -0.43 0.52
C ILE A 778 -34.43 -1.10 0.84
N LYS A 779 -33.35 -0.31 0.96
CA LYS A 779 -32.03 -0.80 1.35
C LYS A 779 -31.46 0.08 2.46
N VAL A 780 -31.25 -0.48 3.63
CA VAL A 780 -30.49 0.17 4.70
C VAL A 780 -29.01 0.02 4.38
N GLU A 781 -28.31 1.13 4.14
CA GLU A 781 -26.93 1.12 3.63
C GLU A 781 -25.90 1.19 4.74
N HIS A 782 -26.11 2.10 5.70
CA HIS A 782 -25.20 2.34 6.81
C HIS A 782 -26.00 2.68 8.08
N THR A 783 -25.54 2.16 9.21
CA THR A 783 -26.13 2.46 10.51
C THR A 783 -25.04 2.74 11.54
N ALA A 784 -25.30 3.68 12.43
CA ALA A 784 -24.46 4.00 13.57
C ALA A 784 -25.35 4.24 14.78
N ASP A 785 -24.98 3.67 15.92
CA ASP A 785 -25.69 3.93 17.17
C ASP A 785 -25.37 5.34 17.70
N TRP A 786 -26.22 5.85 18.59
CA TRP A 786 -25.92 7.09 19.31
C TRP A 786 -24.86 6.84 20.38
N TRP A 787 -24.25 7.91 20.89
CA TRP A 787 -23.32 7.86 22.01
C TRP A 787 -23.61 8.96 23.03
N LEU A 788 -23.50 8.64 24.31
CA LEU A 788 -23.64 9.60 25.40
C LEU A 788 -22.64 9.25 26.52
N GLY A 789 -21.68 10.14 26.74
CA GLY A 789 -20.65 10.03 27.76
C GLY A 789 -21.19 10.19 29.18
N LYS A 790 -20.49 9.58 30.14
CA LYS A 790 -20.82 9.61 31.56
C LYS A 790 -20.09 10.76 32.27
N LEU A 791 -20.77 11.90 32.41
CA LEU A 791 -20.18 13.15 32.91
C LEU A 791 -19.62 13.07 34.35
N ASP A 792 -20.14 12.17 35.18
CA ASP A 792 -19.72 12.02 36.58
C ASP A 792 -18.50 11.13 36.78
N ASP A 793 -18.05 10.47 35.70
CA ASP A 793 -16.93 9.53 35.72
C ASP A 793 -15.61 10.24 36.07
N PRO A 794 -14.76 9.66 36.95
CA PRO A 794 -13.40 10.16 37.18
C PRO A 794 -12.59 10.43 35.91
N TRP A 795 -12.76 9.61 34.86
CA TRP A 795 -12.12 9.78 33.55
C TRP A 795 -12.51 11.12 32.91
N PHE A 796 -13.80 11.43 32.90
CA PHE A 796 -14.34 12.66 32.30
C PHE A 796 -13.91 13.90 33.10
N LYS A 797 -13.98 13.84 34.44
CA LYS A 797 -13.54 14.93 35.32
C LYS A 797 -12.04 15.23 35.20
N SER A 798 -11.23 14.20 35.01
CA SER A 798 -9.78 14.36 34.81
C SER A 798 -9.47 15.05 33.49
N LEU A 799 -10.21 14.70 32.41
CA LEU A 799 -10.10 15.39 31.13
C LEU A 799 -10.56 16.85 31.22
N GLU A 800 -11.67 17.13 31.92
CA GLU A 800 -12.13 18.50 32.18
C GLU A 800 -11.09 19.34 32.92
N SER A 801 -10.49 18.77 33.96
CA SER A 801 -9.41 19.43 34.72
C SER A 801 -8.21 19.72 33.83
N ALA A 802 -7.77 18.73 33.03
CA ALA A 802 -6.63 18.91 32.14
C ALA A 802 -6.87 20.03 31.10
N VAL A 803 -8.07 20.11 30.53
CA VAL A 803 -8.44 21.21 29.63
C VAL A 803 -8.43 22.54 30.37
N GLN A 804 -9.00 22.60 31.57
CA GLN A 804 -9.04 23.82 32.37
C GLN A 804 -7.63 24.30 32.78
N ASP A 805 -6.73 23.39 33.13
CA ASP A 805 -5.36 23.71 33.55
C ASP A 805 -4.54 24.31 32.39
N VAL A 806 -4.72 23.79 31.17
CA VAL A 806 -3.98 24.25 29.99
C VAL A 806 -4.57 25.54 29.40
N TRP A 807 -5.90 25.66 29.38
CA TRP A 807 -6.57 26.81 28.77
C TRP A 807 -6.91 27.93 29.76
N GLY A 808 -6.81 27.69 31.06
CA GLY A 808 -7.15 28.64 32.13
C GLY A 808 -8.65 28.90 32.29
N VAL A 809 -9.50 28.21 31.53
CA VAL A 809 -10.96 28.34 31.54
C VAL A 809 -11.61 26.95 31.53
N ALA A 810 -12.70 26.79 32.26
CA ALA A 810 -13.44 25.53 32.26
C ALA A 810 -14.00 25.22 30.85
N PRO A 811 -13.88 23.97 30.36
CA PRO A 811 -14.42 23.62 29.06
C PRO A 811 -15.94 23.67 29.02
N LEU A 812 -16.48 24.00 27.85
CA LEU A 812 -17.90 23.85 27.57
C LEU A 812 -18.22 22.39 27.25
N ARG A 813 -19.27 21.86 27.89
CA ARG A 813 -19.83 20.56 27.53
C ARG A 813 -20.71 20.72 26.30
N ILE A 814 -20.37 20.03 25.22
CA ILE A 814 -21.13 20.07 23.97
C ILE A 814 -21.56 18.68 23.54
N ARG A 815 -22.62 18.61 22.76
CA ARG A 815 -23.00 17.42 21.99
C ARG A 815 -22.81 17.75 20.52
N GLU A 816 -22.81 16.74 19.69
CA GLU A 816 -22.65 16.91 18.27
C GLU A 816 -23.74 16.25 17.46
N GLY A 817 -23.99 16.88 16.32
CA GLY A 817 -25.02 16.44 15.40
C GLY A 817 -24.61 15.25 14.54
N GLY A 818 -23.29 15.00 14.42
CA GLY A 818 -22.70 13.91 13.65
C GLY A 818 -22.74 12.56 14.38
N SER A 819 -22.10 11.57 13.77
CA SER A 819 -21.99 10.20 14.29
C SER A 819 -20.57 9.71 14.04
N ILE A 820 -20.00 9.01 15.03
CA ILE A 820 -18.74 8.27 14.88
C ILE A 820 -19.05 6.82 15.26
N PRO A 821 -19.33 5.92 14.28
CA PRO A 821 -19.86 4.58 14.54
C PRO A 821 -18.96 3.72 15.45
N SER A 822 -17.65 3.97 15.39
CA SER A 822 -16.64 3.23 16.14
C SER A 822 -16.72 3.49 17.65
N VAL A 823 -17.18 4.65 18.11
CA VAL A 823 -17.24 4.99 19.55
C VAL A 823 -18.18 4.08 20.34
N PRO A 824 -19.50 4.01 20.04
CA PRO A 824 -20.42 3.14 20.78
C PRO A 824 -20.07 1.66 20.61
N TYR A 825 -19.52 1.28 19.43
CA TYR A 825 -19.02 -0.08 19.22
C TYR A 825 -17.87 -0.43 20.16
N LEU A 826 -16.86 0.43 20.28
CA LEU A 826 -15.70 0.19 21.14
C LEU A 826 -16.08 0.17 22.62
N GLU A 827 -16.96 1.07 23.08
CA GLU A 827 -17.48 1.02 24.45
C GLU A 827 -18.16 -0.31 24.74
N LYS A 828 -18.99 -0.83 23.83
CA LYS A 828 -19.66 -2.12 23.99
C LYS A 828 -18.69 -3.30 23.96
N GLU A 829 -17.72 -3.28 23.03
CA GLU A 829 -16.77 -4.38 22.84
C GLU A 829 -15.80 -4.48 24.01
N PHE A 830 -15.25 -3.37 24.49
CA PHE A 830 -14.32 -3.37 25.63
C PHE A 830 -15.05 -3.25 26.98
N GLY A 831 -16.31 -2.80 26.99
CA GLY A 831 -17.14 -2.57 28.17
C GLY A 831 -16.51 -1.58 29.13
N CYS A 832 -16.08 -0.44 28.59
CA CYS A 832 -15.47 0.71 29.27
C CYS A 832 -16.10 2.02 28.74
N HIS A 833 -15.72 3.16 29.32
CA HIS A 833 -16.27 4.46 28.95
C HIS A 833 -15.37 5.21 27.95
N ALA A 834 -15.98 5.90 27.00
CA ALA A 834 -15.32 6.79 26.05
C ALA A 834 -15.34 8.25 26.52
N LEU A 835 -14.32 8.99 26.11
CA LEU A 835 -14.14 10.43 26.27
C LEU A 835 -13.84 11.02 24.91
N HIS A 836 -14.36 12.21 24.62
CA HIS A 836 -14.14 12.88 23.34
C HIS A 836 -13.58 14.29 23.57
N LEU A 837 -12.30 14.45 23.25
CA LEU A 837 -11.56 15.71 23.31
C LEU A 837 -11.48 16.32 21.89
N PRO A 838 -12.26 17.34 21.55
CA PRO A 838 -12.11 18.01 20.27
C PRO A 838 -10.85 18.89 20.27
N MET A 839 -10.04 18.79 19.20
CA MET A 839 -8.90 19.68 18.96
C MET A 839 -9.19 20.72 17.88
N GLY A 840 -10.08 20.42 16.93
CA GLY A 840 -10.45 21.36 15.88
C GLY A 840 -11.34 22.49 16.36
N GLN A 841 -11.50 23.52 15.54
CA GLN A 841 -12.40 24.67 15.74
C GLN A 841 -13.57 24.62 14.75
N SER A 842 -14.67 25.30 15.06
CA SER A 842 -15.86 25.29 14.19
C SER A 842 -15.60 25.83 12.78
N SER A 843 -14.57 26.66 12.61
CA SER A 843 -14.13 27.18 11.30
C SER A 843 -13.08 26.33 10.57
N ASP A 844 -12.75 25.14 11.08
CA ASP A 844 -11.68 24.30 10.51
C ASP A 844 -12.04 23.63 9.19
N ARG A 845 -13.33 23.69 8.79
CA ARG A 845 -13.78 23.27 7.45
C ARG A 845 -13.43 21.83 7.12
N ALA A 846 -13.56 20.92 8.10
CA ALA A 846 -13.54 19.48 7.84
C ALA A 846 -14.46 19.16 6.64
N HIS A 847 -13.98 18.26 5.77
CA HIS A 847 -14.62 17.87 4.51
C HIS A 847 -14.75 18.97 3.43
N LEU A 848 -14.34 20.20 3.69
CA LEU A 848 -14.47 21.32 2.74
C LEU A 848 -13.09 21.79 2.25
N PRO A 849 -13.03 22.64 1.21
CA PRO A 849 -11.78 23.26 0.78
C PRO A 849 -11.18 24.20 1.84
N ASN A 850 -9.86 24.28 1.84
CA ASN A 850 -9.07 25.02 2.84
C ASN A 850 -9.33 24.51 4.28
N GLU A 851 -9.45 23.19 4.44
CA GLU A 851 -9.40 22.55 5.75
C GLU A 851 -8.13 22.99 6.49
N ARG A 852 -8.29 23.29 7.77
CA ARG A 852 -7.22 23.82 8.62
C ARG A 852 -7.33 23.33 10.05
N ILE A 853 -6.28 23.55 10.83
CA ILE A 853 -6.31 23.45 12.29
C ILE A 853 -5.45 24.57 12.89
N SER A 854 -5.87 25.14 14.02
CA SER A 854 -5.05 26.10 14.76
C SER A 854 -3.80 25.43 15.31
N LEU A 855 -2.63 26.04 15.07
CA LEU A 855 -1.35 25.56 15.59
C LEU A 855 -1.35 25.60 17.13
N GLU A 856 -1.98 26.63 17.72
CA GLU A 856 -2.16 26.73 19.17
C GLU A 856 -3.05 25.61 19.70
N ASN A 857 -4.15 25.30 19.02
CA ASN A 857 -5.04 24.20 19.40
C ASN A 857 -4.32 22.85 19.35
N LEU A 858 -3.52 22.60 18.31
CA LEU A 858 -2.79 21.36 18.16
C LEU A 858 -1.74 21.18 19.27
N HIS A 859 -0.97 22.23 19.56
CA HIS A 859 0.02 22.21 20.65
C HIS A 859 -0.62 22.09 22.03
N LYS A 860 -1.65 22.89 22.33
CA LYS A 860 -2.35 22.81 23.61
C LYS A 860 -3.12 21.51 23.75
N GLY A 861 -3.69 20.97 22.67
CA GLY A 861 -4.35 19.66 22.64
C GLY A 861 -3.39 18.54 23.05
N LYS A 862 -2.16 18.55 22.52
CA LYS A 862 -1.08 17.67 22.99
C LYS A 862 -0.82 17.84 24.50
N VAL A 863 -0.67 19.06 25.01
CA VAL A 863 -0.40 19.31 26.44
C VAL A 863 -1.58 18.89 27.33
N VAL A 864 -2.83 19.10 26.89
CA VAL A 864 -4.03 18.61 27.58
C VAL A 864 -3.98 17.08 27.70
N VAL A 865 -3.60 16.38 26.64
CA VAL A 865 -3.42 14.93 26.67
C VAL A 865 -2.33 14.55 27.66
N GLU A 866 -1.18 15.25 27.69
CA GLU A 866 -0.13 14.98 28.68
C GLU A 866 -0.65 15.11 30.12
N HIS A 867 -1.34 16.21 30.43
CA HIS A 867 -1.92 16.46 31.75
C HIS A 867 -2.95 15.39 32.12
N PHE A 868 -3.85 15.04 31.19
CA PHE A 868 -4.85 14.00 31.40
C PHE A 868 -4.20 12.64 31.72
N LEU A 869 -3.20 12.22 30.95
CA LEU A 869 -2.53 10.94 31.15
C LEU A 869 -1.77 10.90 32.48
N MET A 870 -1.14 12.01 32.89
CA MET A 870 -0.47 12.13 34.19
C MET A 870 -1.47 12.05 35.35
N ASP A 871 -2.55 12.83 35.28
CA ASP A 871 -3.57 12.89 36.33
C ASP A 871 -4.25 11.54 36.59
N ILE A 872 -4.60 10.81 35.52
CA ILE A 872 -5.14 9.46 35.61
C ILE A 872 -4.14 8.47 36.24
N ALA A 873 -2.88 8.54 35.83
CA ALA A 873 -1.85 7.64 36.35
C ALA A 873 -1.62 7.83 37.86
N GLU A 874 -1.77 9.06 38.37
CA GLU A 874 -1.67 9.36 39.80
C GLU A 874 -2.90 8.91 40.59
N LYS A 875 -4.10 9.11 40.05
CA LYS A 875 -5.36 8.86 40.75
C LYS A 875 -5.72 7.39 40.93
N CYS A 876 -5.02 6.45 40.27
CA CYS A 876 -5.32 5.00 40.28
C CYS A 876 -6.83 4.75 40.27
N VAL A 877 -7.56 5.29 39.29
CA VAL A 877 -9.01 5.07 39.18
C VAL A 877 -9.22 3.57 38.93
N PRO A 878 -9.80 2.82 39.89
CA PRO A 878 -10.08 1.41 39.67
C PRO A 878 -11.15 1.27 38.58
N ASN A 879 -10.98 0.28 37.72
CA ASN A 879 -11.99 -0.13 36.76
C ASN A 879 -13.32 -0.42 37.50
N PRO A 880 -14.49 0.05 37.02
CA PRO A 880 -15.79 -0.25 37.65
C PRO A 880 -16.19 -1.73 37.65
N ARG A 881 -15.33 -2.63 37.14
CA ARG A 881 -15.49 -4.09 37.19
C ARG A 881 -15.04 -4.76 38.50
N HIS A 882 -14.61 -3.99 39.50
CA HIS A 882 -14.33 -4.48 40.86
C HIS A 882 -15.16 -3.79 41.93
#